data_AF-A0A6S7LBV6-F1
#
_entry.id   AF-A0A6S7LBV6-F1
#
_cell.length_a   1.000
_cell.length_b   1.000
_cell.length_c   1.000
_cell.angle_alpha   90.00
_cell.angle_beta   90.00
_cell.angle_gamma   90.00
#
_symmetry.space_group_name_H-M   'P 1'
#
loop_
_entity.id
_entity.type
_entity.pdbx_description
1 polymer ?
#
loop_
_entity_poly.entity_id
_entity_poly.type
_entity_poly.pdbx_seq_one_letter_code
_entity_poly.pdbx_strand_id
1 'polypeptide(L)'
;MKPRTTMKRCVDETGHSIYFCKFESSPANRKYKEQKLNEIIAAICAMLNSNGGKVILYNEFKCKKIKRLSSLVVRILEQSMISIIGLNQTVSNINFKEDKESIIISVKKADSLITTTYNLYLPSRSQVVQVSPLEPLEKVKHDIINRKVVHEPVQLDSHCKTFVKDTNSSFQDNKSVQLKHLKAVASKRTTLADRMTGKGNKFSCYVSAFANHNGGHIYYGIRDDGIVEGEWISNENDQSEIRKKVEKVFNKMTWPEQIGQPTRGEHWEIFFEPVKDENSKPIPSTFVIVIYIAACLGGVFTEEPECYEMVEGKVEKMSIAAWKKRVFKRDYVDIRAAVQRIEWSSSATERHCTKVREVLMTAINNGKWEIFSKYAKLFEDKYPEVEVKLMVLSRRVIASYRQGRLYKARLLLVDYDEFLPKANDPMIFEVIYLCLEAALKRAERKFEAISKLLESALFKADQLTPGIITAVTLSFAAMNQNFGRNEDGPSSAELSKQVLEHLKYAPRSPAQVEMEHKAYIILATFHLGYNMSGKIIEKHVNQSRLETAKSSLMALNESVCSGYSLSRYREVQFNLVQSTLYYRYAQVNPEKNKIFLEEAFQFSKKAQHLARASNFDEMVTWANVSVALYTEKLVLASLAKMDWVKKIYLVPFNFLGGFQTIPQDFNTRTMEVQDSNEH
;
A
#
# COMPACT_ATOMS: atom_id res chain seq x y z
N MET A 1 -14.72 55.99 -8.96
CA MET A 1 -13.62 55.15 -8.43
C MET A 1 -13.19 54.18 -9.52
N LYS A 2 -11.93 54.25 -9.98
CA LYS A 2 -11.39 53.34 -11.00
C LYS A 2 -11.20 51.93 -10.40
N PRO A 3 -11.39 50.84 -11.17
CA PRO A 3 -11.14 49.49 -10.67
C PRO A 3 -9.64 49.29 -10.45
N ARG A 4 -9.26 48.82 -9.26
CA ARG A 4 -7.91 48.34 -8.97
C ARG A 4 -7.66 47.07 -9.78
N THR A 5 -6.88 47.19 -10.85
CA THR A 5 -6.23 46.07 -11.53
C THR A 5 -5.27 45.42 -10.53
N THR A 6 -5.62 44.22 -10.05
CA THR A 6 -4.70 43.37 -9.30
C THR A 6 -3.59 42.94 -10.25
N MET A 7 -2.40 43.53 -10.07
CA MET A 7 -1.16 43.05 -10.67
C MET A 7 -0.95 41.58 -10.26
N LYS A 8 -1.08 40.65 -11.21
CA LYS A 8 -0.45 39.34 -11.12
C LYS A 8 1.04 39.59 -10.90
N ARG A 9 1.56 39.27 -9.71
CA ARG A 9 3.01 39.11 -9.51
C ARG A 9 3.49 38.07 -10.52
N CYS A 10 4.30 38.49 -11.49
CA CYS A 10 5.13 37.55 -12.24
C CYS A 10 5.96 36.78 -11.22
N VAL A 11 5.77 35.46 -11.17
CA VAL A 11 6.71 34.56 -10.52
C VAL A 11 8.02 34.74 -11.27
N ASP A 12 9.10 35.11 -10.58
CA ASP A 12 10.44 35.23 -11.16
C ASP A 12 10.74 33.97 -11.98
N GLU A 13 10.99 34.13 -13.28
CA GLU A 13 11.30 33.01 -14.15
C GLU A 13 12.62 32.37 -13.68
N THR A 14 12.56 31.14 -13.14
CA THR A 14 13.75 30.37 -12.78
C THR A 14 14.55 30.03 -14.04
N GLY A 15 15.66 30.73 -14.23
CA GLY A 15 16.67 30.46 -15.26
C GLY A 15 17.85 29.68 -14.70
N HIS A 16 18.31 28.65 -15.43
CA HIS A 16 19.53 27.91 -15.10
C HIS A 16 20.53 28.02 -16.26
N SER A 17 21.73 28.53 -15.98
CA SER A 17 22.74 28.82 -17.00
C SER A 17 23.84 27.76 -17.00
N ILE A 18 24.11 27.14 -18.15
CA ILE A 18 25.15 26.14 -18.33
C ILE A 18 26.10 26.58 -19.44
N TYR A 19 27.39 26.53 -19.16
CA TYR A 19 28.41 26.79 -20.17
C TYR A 19 28.81 25.50 -20.88
N PHE A 20 28.80 25.51 -22.22
CA PHE A 20 29.16 24.35 -23.03
C PHE A 20 30.27 24.72 -24.03
N CYS A 21 31.35 23.95 -24.00
CA CYS A 21 32.53 24.17 -24.84
C CYS A 21 32.90 22.95 -25.67
N LYS A 22 33.38 23.18 -26.90
CA LYS A 22 34.02 22.15 -27.74
C LYS A 22 33.20 20.87 -27.94
N PHE A 23 31.96 21.00 -28.41
CA PHE A 23 31.19 19.85 -28.96
C PHE A 23 31.76 19.32 -30.30
N GLU A 24 32.91 19.82 -30.77
CA GLU A 24 33.62 19.39 -31.97
C GLU A 24 34.07 17.92 -31.91
N SER A 25 34.06 17.25 -33.06
CA SER A 25 34.13 15.80 -33.29
C SER A 25 35.40 15.08 -32.84
N SER A 26 36.27 15.69 -32.02
CA SER A 26 37.50 15.03 -31.57
C SER A 26 37.20 13.91 -30.55
N PRO A 27 37.72 12.68 -30.74
CA PRO A 27 37.59 11.57 -29.79
C PRO A 27 38.09 11.90 -28.39
N ALA A 28 39.04 12.83 -28.26
CA ALA A 28 39.62 13.26 -26.99
C ALA A 28 38.62 13.93 -26.03
N ASN A 29 37.46 14.39 -26.51
CA ASN A 29 36.47 15.12 -25.72
C ASN A 29 35.20 14.31 -25.37
N ARG A 30 35.14 12.99 -25.67
CA ARG A 30 33.91 12.19 -25.49
C ARG A 30 33.38 12.23 -24.06
N LYS A 31 34.24 12.05 -23.06
CA LYS A 31 33.88 12.06 -21.64
C LYS A 31 33.32 13.42 -21.18
N TYR A 32 33.91 14.52 -21.66
CA TYR A 32 33.44 15.88 -21.35
C TYR A 32 32.06 16.14 -21.96
N LYS A 33 31.83 15.73 -23.21
CA LYS A 33 30.52 15.88 -23.87
C LYS A 33 29.43 15.11 -23.14
N GLU A 34 29.72 13.86 -22.75
CA GLU A 34 28.78 13.02 -22.00
C GLU A 34 28.45 13.63 -20.63
N GLN A 35 29.47 14.12 -19.91
CA GLN A 35 29.26 14.83 -18.64
C GLN A 35 28.36 16.06 -18.81
N LYS A 36 28.65 16.91 -19.81
CA LYS A 36 27.84 18.12 -20.05
C LYS A 36 26.44 17.82 -20.54
N LEU A 37 26.28 16.79 -21.36
CA LEU A 37 24.96 16.32 -21.79
C LEU A 37 24.13 15.87 -20.58
N ASN A 38 24.72 15.09 -19.67
CA ASN A 38 24.03 14.63 -18.45
C ASN A 38 23.67 15.79 -17.52
N GLU A 39 24.52 16.81 -17.40
CA GLU A 39 24.23 18.04 -16.64
C GLU A 39 23.01 18.78 -17.21
N ILE A 40 22.93 18.92 -18.55
CA ILE A 40 21.80 19.57 -19.22
C ILE A 40 20.52 18.72 -19.06
N ILE A 41 20.61 17.40 -19.23
CA ILE A 41 19.48 16.47 -19.05
C ILE A 41 18.96 16.54 -17.60
N ALA A 42 19.86 16.57 -16.61
CA ALA A 42 19.49 16.72 -15.21
C ALA A 42 18.75 18.04 -14.95
N ALA A 43 19.21 19.14 -15.53
CA ALA A 43 18.53 20.44 -15.42
C ALA A 43 17.13 20.42 -16.08
N ILE A 44 16.99 19.82 -17.25
CA ILE A 44 15.68 19.67 -17.92
C ILE A 44 14.76 18.79 -17.08
N CYS A 45 15.25 17.65 -16.59
CA CYS A 45 14.51 16.74 -15.70
C CYS A 45 14.03 17.46 -14.43
N ALA A 46 14.90 18.25 -13.79
CA ALA A 46 14.56 19.05 -12.64
C ALA A 46 13.41 20.04 -12.92
N MET A 47 13.45 20.71 -14.07
CA MET A 47 12.38 21.64 -14.48
C MET A 47 11.07 20.91 -14.79
N LEU A 48 11.12 19.75 -15.46
CA LEU A 48 9.95 18.91 -15.72
C LEU A 48 9.27 18.47 -14.41
N ASN A 49 10.06 18.12 -13.39
CA ASN A 49 9.59 17.65 -12.08
C ASN A 49 9.21 18.76 -11.09
N SER A 50 9.41 20.02 -11.46
CA SER A 50 9.15 21.20 -10.63
C SER A 50 8.09 22.09 -11.30
N ASN A 51 8.35 23.39 -11.48
CA ASN A 51 7.37 24.35 -12.02
C ASN A 51 7.68 24.75 -13.48
N GLY A 52 8.49 23.98 -14.20
CA GLY A 52 9.09 24.41 -15.46
C GLY A 52 10.20 25.45 -15.27
N GLY A 53 10.63 26.07 -16.37
CA GLY A 53 11.68 27.09 -16.36
C GLY A 53 12.39 27.24 -17.70
N LYS A 54 13.57 27.86 -17.68
CA LYS A 54 14.45 28.00 -18.85
C LYS A 54 15.86 27.51 -18.52
N VAL A 55 16.42 26.63 -19.35
CA VAL A 55 17.85 26.31 -19.35
C VAL A 55 18.51 27.14 -20.44
N ILE A 56 19.51 27.94 -20.10
CA ILE A 56 20.25 28.79 -21.04
C ILE A 56 21.64 28.21 -21.22
N LEU A 57 21.96 27.80 -22.43
CA LEU A 57 23.27 27.26 -22.78
C LEU A 57 24.10 28.37 -23.41
N TYR A 58 25.23 28.74 -22.78
CA TYR A 58 26.17 29.73 -23.31
C TYR A 58 27.38 29.04 -23.95
N ASN A 59 27.79 29.53 -25.11
CA ASN A 59 29.06 29.14 -25.70
C ASN A 59 30.19 30.03 -25.15
N GLU A 60 31.13 29.49 -24.38
CA GLU A 60 32.19 30.30 -23.75
C GLU A 60 33.15 30.91 -24.79
N PHE A 61 33.28 30.29 -25.96
CA PHE A 61 34.09 30.82 -27.06
C PHE A 61 33.15 31.49 -28.05
N LYS A 62 33.14 32.84 -28.10
CA LYS A 62 32.44 33.70 -29.08
C LYS A 62 32.90 33.41 -30.54
N CYS A 63 32.75 32.17 -30.99
CA CYS A 63 33.31 31.66 -32.22
C CYS A 63 32.27 31.83 -33.33
N LYS A 64 32.65 32.48 -34.44
CA LYS A 64 31.74 32.86 -35.55
C LYS A 64 31.03 31.68 -36.27
N LYS A 65 31.28 30.42 -35.86
CA LYS A 65 30.69 29.18 -36.42
C LYS A 65 29.49 28.61 -35.63
N ILE A 66 28.92 29.37 -34.67
CA ILE A 66 27.85 28.94 -33.75
C ILE A 66 26.63 28.29 -34.44
N LYS A 67 26.15 28.82 -35.57
CA LYS A 67 24.90 28.36 -36.23
C LYS A 67 24.90 26.88 -36.67
N ARG A 68 26.05 26.26 -36.94
CA ARG A 68 26.12 24.83 -37.31
C ARG A 68 26.28 23.90 -36.10
N LEU A 69 26.82 24.42 -35.00
CA LEU A 69 27.00 23.68 -33.75
C LEU A 69 25.71 23.68 -32.91
N SER A 70 24.91 24.75 -32.99
CA SER A 70 23.62 24.87 -32.28
C SER A 70 22.63 23.78 -32.71
N SER A 71 22.41 23.61 -34.01
CA SER A 71 21.45 22.62 -34.54
C SER A 71 21.82 21.18 -34.23
N LEU A 72 23.11 20.84 -34.19
CA LEU A 72 23.57 19.49 -33.81
C LEU A 72 23.34 19.22 -32.32
N VAL A 73 23.64 20.20 -31.45
CA VAL A 73 23.41 20.07 -30.00
C VAL A 73 21.93 19.96 -29.69
N VAL A 74 21.09 20.79 -30.33
CA VAL A 74 19.62 20.70 -30.21
C VAL A 74 19.14 19.32 -30.61
N ARG A 75 19.59 18.79 -31.76
CA ARG A 75 19.21 17.45 -32.21
C ARG A 75 19.61 16.35 -31.23
N ILE A 76 20.84 16.40 -30.68
CA ILE A 76 21.31 15.41 -29.70
C ILE A 76 20.48 15.48 -28.42
N LEU A 77 20.19 16.68 -27.93
CA LEU A 77 19.36 16.89 -26.74
C LEU A 77 17.93 16.41 -26.97
N GLU A 78 17.32 16.78 -28.09
CA GLU A 78 15.98 16.36 -28.47
C GLU A 78 15.90 14.83 -28.55
N GLN A 79 16.84 14.16 -29.23
CA GLN A 79 16.90 12.70 -29.29
C GLN A 79 17.08 12.05 -27.91
N SER A 80 17.92 12.65 -27.05
CA SER A 80 18.12 12.17 -25.68
C SER A 80 16.82 12.29 -24.86
N MET A 81 16.14 13.43 -24.93
CA MET A 81 14.86 13.63 -24.26
C MET A 81 13.76 12.73 -24.80
N ILE A 82 13.69 12.50 -26.12
CA ILE A 82 12.76 11.52 -26.71
C ILE A 82 13.00 10.13 -26.14
N SER A 83 14.25 9.73 -25.92
CA SER A 83 14.56 8.42 -25.32
C SER A 83 14.20 8.30 -23.83
N ILE A 84 13.96 9.43 -23.14
CA ILE A 84 13.63 9.47 -21.71
C ILE A 84 12.14 9.65 -21.47
N ILE A 85 11.50 10.63 -22.12
CA ILE A 85 10.09 11.01 -21.88
C ILE A 85 9.16 10.78 -23.09
N GLY A 86 9.72 10.31 -24.20
CA GLY A 86 8.97 10.05 -25.43
C GLY A 86 8.78 11.29 -26.30
N LEU A 87 8.38 11.05 -27.54
CA LEU A 87 8.20 12.10 -28.55
C LEU A 87 7.14 13.13 -28.13
N ASN A 88 5.98 12.66 -27.67
CA ASN A 88 4.84 13.53 -27.36
C ASN A 88 5.16 14.51 -26.23
N GLN A 89 5.74 14.03 -25.13
CA GLN A 89 6.11 14.90 -24.01
C GLN A 89 7.26 15.84 -24.35
N THR A 90 8.22 15.39 -25.17
CA THR A 90 9.31 16.25 -25.62
C THR A 90 8.77 17.44 -26.41
N VAL A 91 7.88 17.20 -27.39
CA VAL A 91 7.30 18.25 -28.22
C VAL A 91 6.36 19.17 -27.42
N SER A 92 5.59 18.65 -26.47
CA SER A 92 4.63 19.45 -25.70
C SER A 92 5.29 20.32 -24.62
N ASN A 93 6.35 19.80 -24.00
CA ASN A 93 6.93 20.34 -22.77
C ASN A 93 8.28 21.01 -22.98
N ILE A 94 8.98 20.75 -24.09
CA ILE A 94 10.33 21.29 -24.33
C ILE A 94 10.35 22.08 -25.63
N ASN A 95 10.83 23.31 -25.59
CA ASN A 95 11.00 24.17 -26.76
C ASN A 95 12.41 24.74 -26.83
N PHE A 96 13.08 24.52 -27.95
CA PHE A 96 14.43 25.02 -28.22
C PHE A 96 14.36 26.31 -29.03
N LYS A 97 15.02 27.36 -28.55
CA LYS A 97 15.21 28.62 -29.28
C LYS A 97 16.69 28.90 -29.41
N GLU A 98 17.15 29.02 -30.65
CA GLU A 98 18.52 29.44 -30.93
C GLU A 98 18.61 30.97 -30.96
N ASP A 99 19.53 31.53 -30.18
CA ASP A 99 19.93 32.93 -30.22
C ASP A 99 21.39 33.04 -30.71
N LYS A 100 21.85 34.26 -31.04
CA LYS A 100 23.18 34.51 -31.62
C LYS A 100 24.33 33.96 -30.77
N GLU A 101 24.16 33.93 -29.45
CA GLU A 101 25.21 33.54 -28.49
C GLU A 101 24.80 32.40 -27.54
N SER A 102 23.54 31.94 -27.61
CA SER A 102 23.01 30.96 -26.67
C SER A 102 21.93 30.05 -27.27
N ILE A 103 21.67 28.93 -26.61
CA ILE A 103 20.49 28.09 -26.86
C ILE A 103 19.60 28.20 -25.61
N ILE A 104 18.36 28.63 -25.80
CA ILE A 104 17.38 28.76 -24.72
C ILE A 104 16.40 27.58 -24.82
N ILE A 105 16.40 26.73 -23.80
CA ILE A 105 15.51 25.58 -23.68
C ILE A 105 14.40 25.94 -22.71
N SER A 106 13.20 26.20 -23.21
CA SER A 106 12.03 26.44 -22.37
C SER A 106 11.38 25.10 -22.01
N VAL A 107 11.22 24.84 -20.72
CA VAL A 107 10.70 23.58 -20.18
C VAL A 107 9.41 23.86 -19.41
N LYS A 108 8.32 23.19 -19.77
CA LYS A 108 7.08 23.18 -18.99
C LYS A 108 7.12 22.05 -17.98
N LYS A 109 6.42 22.22 -16.86
CA LYS A 109 6.18 21.15 -15.90
C LYS A 109 5.52 19.94 -16.60
N ALA A 110 5.96 18.74 -16.28
CA ALA A 110 5.33 17.50 -16.72
C ALA A 110 4.18 17.10 -15.77
N ASP A 111 3.20 16.39 -16.30
CA ASP A 111 2.04 15.91 -15.53
C ASP A 111 2.40 14.74 -14.60
N SER A 112 3.48 14.01 -14.90
CA SER A 112 3.99 12.87 -14.13
C SER A 112 5.44 13.08 -13.73
N LEU A 113 5.87 12.40 -12.67
CA LEU A 113 7.27 12.38 -12.26
C LEU A 113 8.15 11.75 -13.35
N ILE A 114 9.13 12.50 -13.83
CA ILE A 114 10.12 12.09 -14.82
C ILE A 114 11.35 11.52 -14.11
N THR A 115 11.70 10.28 -14.44
CA THR A 115 12.92 9.60 -13.96
C THR A 115 13.78 9.32 -15.19
N THR A 116 15.02 9.82 -15.22
CA THR A 116 15.93 9.63 -16.36
C THR A 116 16.45 8.21 -16.42
N THR A 117 16.70 7.62 -15.25
CA THR A 117 17.21 6.25 -15.11
C THR A 117 16.65 5.63 -13.84
N TYR A 118 15.91 4.53 -13.92
CA TYR A 118 15.39 3.87 -12.72
C TYR A 118 16.47 3.14 -11.91
N ASN A 119 17.58 2.73 -12.53
CA ASN A 119 18.57 1.81 -11.94
C ASN A 119 17.95 0.49 -11.44
N LEU A 120 16.85 0.08 -12.09
CA LEU A 120 16.15 -1.19 -11.92
C LEU A 120 16.38 -2.07 -13.13
N TYR A 121 16.50 -3.37 -12.91
CA TYR A 121 16.66 -4.38 -13.95
C TYR A 121 15.59 -5.46 -13.83
N LEU A 122 15.29 -6.10 -14.96
CA LEU A 122 14.43 -7.28 -15.06
C LEU A 122 15.10 -8.34 -15.95
N PRO A 123 14.83 -9.63 -15.70
CA PRO A 123 15.35 -10.70 -16.52
C PRO A 123 14.49 -10.84 -17.79
N SER A 124 15.15 -10.94 -18.94
CA SER A 124 14.55 -11.39 -20.19
C SER A 124 14.87 -12.88 -20.39
N ARG A 125 14.61 -13.42 -21.59
CA ARG A 125 14.87 -14.84 -21.88
C ARG A 125 16.36 -15.19 -21.77
N SER A 126 17.27 -14.31 -22.20
CA SER A 126 18.70 -14.65 -22.31
C SER A 126 19.64 -13.58 -21.75
N GLN A 127 19.10 -12.50 -21.19
CA GLN A 127 19.89 -11.39 -20.64
C GLN A 127 19.09 -10.61 -19.61
N VAL A 128 19.76 -9.74 -18.87
CA VAL A 128 19.09 -8.75 -18.01
C VAL A 128 18.98 -7.40 -18.72
N VAL A 129 17.82 -6.78 -18.59
CA VAL A 129 17.48 -5.52 -19.28
C VAL A 129 17.15 -4.48 -18.23
N GLN A 130 17.68 -3.27 -18.42
CA GLN A 130 17.33 -2.14 -17.57
C GLN A 130 15.89 -1.71 -17.87
N VAL A 131 15.13 -1.40 -16.82
CA VAL A 131 13.77 -0.83 -16.98
C VAL A 131 13.90 0.51 -17.70
N SER A 132 13.22 0.62 -18.84
CA SER A 132 13.26 1.83 -19.67
C SER A 132 12.65 3.02 -18.92
N PRO A 133 13.22 4.23 -19.02
CA PRO A 133 12.57 5.44 -18.49
C PRO A 133 11.23 5.74 -19.19
N LEU A 134 11.01 5.21 -20.40
CA LEU A 134 9.74 5.28 -21.12
C LEU A 134 8.67 4.34 -20.57
N GLU A 135 9.03 3.39 -19.71
CA GLU A 135 8.06 2.51 -19.07
C GLU A 135 7.14 3.37 -18.19
N PRO A 136 5.80 3.27 -18.34
CA PRO A 136 4.88 4.06 -17.54
C PRO A 136 5.15 3.87 -16.04
N LEU A 137 5.32 4.97 -15.31
CA LEU A 137 5.69 4.93 -13.89
C LEU A 137 4.71 4.10 -13.06
N GLU A 138 3.41 4.16 -13.36
CA GLU A 138 2.39 3.35 -12.68
C GLU A 138 2.60 1.85 -12.89
N LYS A 139 3.09 1.44 -14.06
CA LYS A 139 3.42 0.04 -14.32
C LYS A 139 4.67 -0.40 -13.58
N VAL A 140 5.73 0.42 -13.59
CA VAL A 140 6.95 0.16 -12.79
C VAL A 140 6.59 0.04 -11.30
N LYS A 141 5.78 0.96 -10.81
CA LYS A 141 5.26 0.97 -9.43
C LYS A 141 4.46 -0.28 -9.12
N HIS A 142 3.48 -0.65 -9.93
CA HIS A 142 2.61 -1.80 -9.66
C HIS A 142 3.34 -3.14 -9.78
N ASP A 143 4.07 -3.33 -10.87
CA ASP A 143 4.61 -4.63 -11.25
C ASP A 143 5.90 -4.98 -10.50
N ILE A 144 6.67 -3.96 -10.06
CA ILE A 144 7.98 -4.16 -9.43
C ILE A 144 7.96 -3.66 -7.99
N ILE A 145 7.66 -2.38 -7.76
CA ILE A 145 7.92 -1.75 -6.45
C ILE A 145 6.83 -2.09 -5.42
N ASN A 146 5.55 -2.12 -5.81
CA ASN A 146 4.40 -2.46 -4.98
C ASN A 146 3.85 -3.87 -5.23
N ARG A 147 4.66 -4.73 -5.85
CA ARG A 147 4.29 -6.13 -6.07
C ARG A 147 3.89 -6.75 -4.72
N LYS A 148 2.68 -7.33 -4.66
CA LYS A 148 2.14 -7.94 -3.43
C LYS A 148 2.54 -9.41 -3.28
N VAL A 149 2.71 -10.11 -4.41
CA VAL A 149 2.94 -11.56 -4.44
C VAL A 149 3.98 -11.91 -5.52
N VAL A 150 4.86 -12.86 -5.18
CA VAL A 150 5.73 -13.52 -6.14
C VAL A 150 5.12 -14.88 -6.49
N HIS A 151 4.74 -15.07 -7.75
CA HIS A 151 4.27 -16.37 -8.23
C HIS A 151 5.49 -17.26 -8.48
N GLU A 152 5.51 -18.46 -7.89
CA GLU A 152 6.57 -19.46 -8.07
C GLU A 152 7.97 -18.90 -7.79
N PRO A 153 8.25 -18.45 -6.54
CA PRO A 153 9.58 -18.01 -6.18
C PRO A 153 10.57 -19.16 -6.27
N VAL A 154 11.73 -18.92 -6.88
CA VAL A 154 12.88 -19.81 -6.86
C VAL A 154 13.27 -20.05 -5.41
N GLN A 155 13.38 -21.32 -5.01
CA GLN A 155 13.67 -21.71 -3.64
C GLN A 155 15.18 -21.76 -3.40
N LEU A 156 15.60 -21.46 -2.17
CA LEU A 156 16.95 -21.77 -1.72
C LEU A 156 17.23 -23.28 -1.94
N ASP A 157 18.46 -23.63 -2.30
CA ASP A 157 18.91 -24.99 -2.59
C ASP A 157 18.26 -25.69 -3.81
N SER A 158 17.48 -24.97 -4.63
CA SER A 158 16.86 -25.52 -5.85
C SER A 158 17.78 -25.54 -7.08
N HIS A 159 19.05 -25.15 -6.94
CA HIS A 159 20.03 -25.19 -8.03
C HIS A 159 20.47 -26.61 -8.40
N CYS A 160 20.98 -26.77 -9.63
CA CYS A 160 21.69 -28.00 -10.01
C CYS A 160 22.98 -28.17 -9.17
N LYS A 161 23.21 -29.38 -8.66
CA LYS A 161 24.35 -29.74 -7.79
C LYS A 161 25.35 -30.71 -8.44
N THR A 162 25.08 -31.14 -9.67
CA THR A 162 25.93 -32.12 -10.37
C THR A 162 26.40 -31.54 -11.69
N PHE A 163 27.72 -31.43 -11.82
CA PHE A 163 28.38 -30.87 -12.99
C PHE A 163 29.48 -31.82 -13.46
N VAL A 164 29.48 -32.18 -14.74
CA VAL A 164 30.50 -33.02 -15.36
C VAL A 164 31.25 -32.17 -16.39
N LYS A 165 32.58 -32.14 -16.32
CA LYS A 165 33.42 -31.32 -17.19
C LYS A 165 33.20 -31.68 -18.66
N ASP A 166 33.27 -30.67 -19.53
CA ASP A 166 33.15 -30.78 -20.99
C ASP A 166 31.81 -31.39 -21.46
N THR A 167 30.83 -31.47 -20.56
CA THR A 167 29.47 -31.97 -20.81
C THR A 167 28.46 -30.82 -20.74
N ASN A 168 27.36 -30.94 -21.47
CA ASN A 168 26.27 -29.96 -21.42
C ASN A 168 25.50 -30.07 -20.08
N SER A 169 25.25 -28.94 -19.43
CA SER A 169 24.57 -28.85 -18.13
C SER A 169 23.09 -29.24 -18.16
N SER A 170 22.50 -29.49 -19.34
CA SER A 170 21.07 -29.82 -19.60
C SER A 170 20.09 -28.66 -19.43
N PHE A 171 20.56 -27.47 -19.04
CA PHE A 171 19.73 -26.28 -18.90
C PHE A 171 20.40 -25.05 -19.54
N GLN A 172 19.58 -24.12 -20.01
CA GLN A 172 19.99 -22.91 -20.71
C GLN A 172 19.61 -21.66 -19.92
N ASP A 173 20.20 -20.53 -20.33
CA ASP A 173 19.79 -19.21 -19.87
C ASP A 173 18.28 -19.02 -20.00
N ASN A 174 17.69 -18.56 -18.90
CA ASN A 174 16.28 -18.23 -18.82
C ASN A 174 16.06 -17.09 -17.80
N LYS A 175 14.79 -16.82 -17.46
CA LYS A 175 14.43 -15.73 -16.54
C LYS A 175 14.91 -15.93 -15.09
N SER A 176 15.34 -17.14 -14.73
CA SER A 176 15.77 -17.54 -13.39
C SER A 176 17.12 -18.25 -13.38
N VAL A 177 17.77 -18.41 -14.54
CA VAL A 177 19.09 -19.05 -14.67
C VAL A 177 19.95 -18.24 -15.63
N GLN A 178 21.16 -17.93 -15.20
CA GLN A 178 22.16 -17.25 -16.02
C GLN A 178 23.51 -17.95 -15.91
N LEU A 179 24.02 -18.42 -17.05
CA LEU A 179 25.32 -19.05 -17.21
C LEU A 179 26.37 -17.97 -17.50
N LYS A 180 27.54 -18.11 -16.89
CA LYS A 180 28.65 -17.17 -17.03
C LYS A 180 29.97 -17.93 -17.11
N HIS A 181 30.72 -17.63 -18.17
CA HIS A 181 32.08 -18.07 -18.32
C HIS A 181 33.02 -16.86 -18.26
N LEU A 182 33.91 -16.83 -17.26
CA LEU A 182 34.80 -15.70 -17.04
C LEU A 182 36.07 -15.86 -17.86
N LYS A 183 36.22 -15.05 -18.90
CA LYS A 183 37.47 -15.00 -19.67
C LYS A 183 38.67 -14.81 -18.75
N ALA A 184 39.69 -15.64 -18.89
CA ALA A 184 40.96 -15.47 -18.20
C ALA A 184 41.57 -14.13 -18.61
N VAL A 185 41.79 -13.23 -17.65
CA VAL A 185 42.47 -11.96 -17.91
C VAL A 185 43.94 -12.16 -17.57
N ALA A 186 44.84 -11.91 -18.53
CA ALA A 186 46.30 -12.07 -18.35
C ALA A 186 46.95 -11.10 -17.34
N SER A 187 46.15 -10.32 -16.60
CA SER A 187 46.61 -9.34 -15.61
C SER A 187 46.78 -9.98 -14.24
N LYS A 188 48.01 -9.96 -13.70
CA LYS A 188 48.35 -10.47 -12.36
C LYS A 188 47.61 -9.80 -11.18
N ARG A 189 46.81 -8.74 -11.42
CA ARG A 189 46.19 -7.93 -10.36
C ARG A 189 44.69 -8.14 -10.15
N THR A 190 44.00 -8.91 -10.99
CA THR A 190 42.54 -9.12 -10.89
C THR A 190 42.23 -10.52 -10.42
N THR A 191 41.65 -10.65 -9.23
CA THR A 191 41.23 -11.95 -8.66
C THR A 191 40.01 -12.52 -9.37
N LEU A 192 39.71 -13.81 -9.20
CA LEU A 192 38.46 -14.42 -9.68
C LEU A 192 37.24 -13.66 -9.16
N ALA A 193 37.24 -13.33 -7.86
CA ALA A 193 36.19 -12.54 -7.23
C ALA A 193 36.01 -11.15 -7.92
N ASP A 194 37.09 -10.46 -8.31
CA ASP A 194 37.00 -9.19 -9.04
C ASP A 194 36.37 -9.36 -10.43
N ARG A 195 36.69 -10.45 -11.12
CA ARG A 195 36.11 -10.75 -12.45
C ARG A 195 34.60 -11.05 -12.33
N MET A 196 34.20 -11.79 -11.29
CA MET A 196 32.80 -12.10 -11.01
C MET A 196 31.99 -10.84 -10.69
N THR A 197 32.45 -10.04 -9.71
CA THR A 197 31.68 -8.91 -9.18
C THR A 197 31.94 -7.59 -9.91
N GLY A 198 32.86 -7.59 -10.87
CA GLY A 198 33.27 -6.39 -11.61
C GLY A 198 32.19 -5.85 -12.54
N LYS A 199 32.30 -4.56 -12.88
CA LYS A 199 31.36 -3.87 -13.79
C LYS A 199 31.20 -4.56 -15.15
N GLY A 200 32.28 -5.17 -15.67
CA GLY A 200 32.27 -5.87 -16.96
C GLY A 200 31.32 -7.08 -17.00
N ASN A 201 31.08 -7.73 -15.85
CA ASN A 201 30.21 -8.90 -15.75
C ASN A 201 28.78 -8.55 -15.31
N LYS A 202 28.47 -7.26 -15.08
CA LYS A 202 27.13 -6.77 -14.74
C LYS A 202 26.48 -7.48 -13.54
N PHE A 203 27.28 -7.93 -12.57
CA PHE A 203 26.80 -8.73 -11.44
C PHE A 203 25.63 -8.07 -10.68
N SER A 204 25.75 -6.79 -10.33
CA SER A 204 24.66 -6.04 -9.65
C SER A 204 23.38 -5.96 -10.49
N CYS A 205 23.50 -5.92 -11.83
CA CYS A 205 22.34 -5.92 -12.72
C CYS A 205 21.60 -7.26 -12.67
N TYR A 206 22.33 -8.39 -12.56
CA TYR A 206 21.72 -9.71 -12.36
C TYR A 206 21.03 -9.82 -11.01
N VAL A 207 21.67 -9.33 -9.94
CA VAL A 207 21.07 -9.29 -8.60
C VAL A 207 19.76 -8.49 -8.62
N SER A 208 19.78 -7.28 -9.18
CA SER A 208 18.57 -6.44 -9.31
C SER A 208 17.49 -7.15 -10.14
N ALA A 209 17.85 -7.71 -11.29
CA ALA A 209 16.91 -8.41 -12.16
C ALA A 209 16.20 -9.58 -11.46
N PHE A 210 16.96 -10.50 -10.87
CA PHE A 210 16.38 -11.68 -10.24
C PHE A 210 15.57 -11.33 -8.99
N ALA A 211 16.05 -10.41 -8.15
CA ALA A 211 15.32 -9.94 -6.99
C ALA A 211 14.00 -9.27 -7.37
N ASN A 212 13.96 -8.50 -8.47
CA ASN A 212 12.76 -7.86 -8.98
C ASN A 212 11.80 -8.80 -9.75
N HIS A 213 12.16 -10.07 -9.90
CA HIS A 213 11.36 -11.10 -10.57
C HIS A 213 11.03 -12.23 -9.58
N ASN A 214 11.20 -13.49 -9.96
CA ASN A 214 10.90 -14.67 -9.15
C ASN A 214 12.13 -15.21 -8.43
N GLY A 215 13.23 -14.45 -8.35
CA GLY A 215 14.52 -14.97 -7.94
C GLY A 215 15.21 -15.74 -9.08
N GLY A 216 16.42 -16.25 -8.79
CA GLY A 216 17.20 -16.98 -9.77
C GLY A 216 18.59 -17.40 -9.28
N HIS A 217 19.31 -18.06 -10.19
CA HIS A 217 20.65 -18.57 -9.99
C HIS A 217 21.60 -18.03 -11.07
N ILE A 218 22.80 -17.63 -10.65
CA ILE A 218 23.91 -17.30 -11.55
C ILE A 218 24.96 -18.41 -11.41
N TYR A 219 25.30 -19.08 -12.51
CA TYR A 219 26.28 -20.16 -12.56
C TYR A 219 27.57 -19.66 -13.21
N TYR A 220 28.67 -19.64 -12.46
CA TYR A 220 29.99 -19.33 -12.98
C TYR A 220 30.78 -20.61 -13.27
N GLY A 221 31.49 -20.63 -14.38
CA GLY A 221 32.22 -21.82 -14.88
C GLY A 221 31.43 -22.64 -15.90
N ILE A 222 30.35 -22.07 -16.45
CA ILE A 222 29.57 -22.69 -17.54
C ILE A 222 29.51 -21.71 -18.70
N ARG A 223 29.82 -22.18 -19.89
CA ARG A 223 29.75 -21.39 -21.13
C ARG A 223 28.31 -21.10 -21.54
N ASP A 224 28.15 -20.11 -22.41
CA ASP A 224 26.85 -19.69 -22.93
C ASP A 224 26.14 -20.81 -23.75
N ASP A 225 26.89 -21.79 -24.26
CA ASP A 225 26.37 -22.99 -24.93
C ASP A 225 26.02 -24.15 -23.96
N GLY A 226 26.16 -23.92 -22.65
CA GLY A 226 25.85 -24.90 -21.60
C GLY A 226 27.00 -25.86 -21.28
N ILE A 227 28.17 -25.73 -21.91
CA ILE A 227 29.32 -26.60 -21.63
C ILE A 227 29.93 -26.21 -20.27
N VAL A 228 30.07 -27.20 -19.38
CA VAL A 228 30.67 -27.05 -18.05
C VAL A 228 32.19 -27.09 -18.15
N GLU A 229 32.86 -26.01 -17.74
CA GLU A 229 34.32 -25.96 -17.64
C GLU A 229 34.80 -25.91 -16.18
N GLY A 230 34.02 -25.27 -15.31
CA GLY A 230 34.38 -24.94 -13.93
C GLY A 230 35.30 -23.72 -13.82
N GLU A 231 35.43 -23.20 -12.61
CA GLU A 231 36.40 -22.19 -12.22
C GLU A 231 37.42 -22.81 -11.26
N TRP A 232 38.69 -22.47 -11.44
CA TRP A 232 39.76 -22.92 -10.56
C TRP A 232 39.80 -22.09 -9.27
N ILE A 233 39.70 -22.76 -8.12
CA ILE A 233 39.73 -22.18 -6.78
C ILE A 233 40.79 -22.91 -5.97
N SER A 234 41.87 -22.20 -5.60
CA SER A 234 43.08 -22.85 -5.12
C SER A 234 42.98 -23.28 -3.66
N ASN A 235 42.19 -22.56 -2.85
CA ASN A 235 42.05 -22.81 -1.41
C ASN A 235 40.78 -22.16 -0.83
N GLU A 236 40.53 -22.37 0.46
CA GLU A 236 39.39 -21.77 1.19
C GLU A 236 39.47 -20.24 1.29
N ASN A 237 40.67 -19.64 1.22
CA ASN A 237 40.82 -18.19 1.24
C ASN A 237 40.21 -17.56 -0.03
N ASP A 238 40.39 -18.20 -1.19
CA ASP A 238 39.76 -17.75 -2.44
C ASP A 238 38.22 -17.80 -2.33
N GLN A 239 37.65 -18.87 -1.75
CA GLN A 239 36.20 -18.95 -1.49
C GLN A 239 35.73 -17.84 -0.55
N SER A 240 36.49 -17.58 0.52
CA SER A 240 36.22 -16.51 1.49
C SER A 240 36.27 -15.13 0.83
N GLU A 241 37.23 -14.89 -0.07
CA GLU A 241 37.32 -13.63 -0.81
C GLU A 241 36.12 -13.44 -1.74
N ILE A 242 35.70 -14.49 -2.46
CA ILE A 242 34.51 -14.45 -3.31
C ILE A 242 33.26 -14.11 -2.49
N ARG A 243 33.03 -14.81 -1.37
CA ARG A 243 31.92 -14.54 -0.45
C ARG A 243 31.92 -13.07 -0.01
N LYS A 244 33.07 -12.55 0.44
CA LYS A 244 33.22 -11.16 0.89
C LYS A 244 32.94 -10.14 -0.21
N LYS A 245 33.40 -10.36 -1.45
CA LYS A 245 33.15 -9.41 -2.54
C LYS A 245 31.70 -9.45 -3.02
N VAL A 246 31.09 -10.63 -3.07
CA VAL A 246 29.67 -10.78 -3.35
C VAL A 246 28.84 -10.01 -2.32
N GLU A 247 29.05 -10.29 -1.04
CA GLU A 247 28.40 -9.58 0.08
C GLU A 247 28.58 -8.06 0.00
N LYS A 248 29.78 -7.60 -0.31
CA LYS A 248 30.07 -6.17 -0.49
C LYS A 248 29.23 -5.53 -1.61
N VAL A 249 28.98 -6.25 -2.71
CA VAL A 249 28.08 -5.75 -3.77
C VAL A 249 26.65 -5.69 -3.29
N PHE A 250 26.15 -6.76 -2.64
CA PHE A 250 24.81 -6.80 -2.07
C PHE A 250 24.54 -5.61 -1.12
N ASN A 251 25.49 -5.32 -0.22
CA ASN A 251 25.38 -4.23 0.77
C ASN A 251 25.49 -2.82 0.16
N LYS A 252 26.04 -2.69 -1.06
CA LYS A 252 26.13 -1.39 -1.76
C LYS A 252 24.85 -1.05 -2.53
N MET A 253 24.06 -2.06 -2.89
CA MET A 253 22.81 -1.89 -3.62
C MET A 253 21.72 -1.27 -2.73
N THR A 254 20.69 -0.70 -3.34
CA THR A 254 19.57 -0.11 -2.60
C THR A 254 18.43 -1.10 -2.49
N TRP A 255 18.19 -1.57 -1.26
CA TRP A 255 17.16 -2.55 -0.93
C TRP A 255 15.89 -1.87 -0.41
N PRO A 256 14.73 -2.57 -0.43
CA PRO A 256 13.51 -2.11 0.21
C PRO A 256 13.68 -1.86 1.70
N GLU A 257 12.95 -0.86 2.24
CA GLU A 257 13.02 -0.49 3.66
C GLU A 257 12.64 -1.64 4.60
N GLN A 258 11.74 -2.52 4.16
CA GLN A 258 11.31 -3.68 4.94
C GLN A 258 12.42 -4.72 5.15
N ILE A 259 13.39 -4.75 4.24
CA ILE A 259 14.56 -5.65 4.29
C ILE A 259 15.73 -4.93 4.97
N GLY A 260 15.92 -3.65 4.65
CA GLY A 260 17.09 -2.90 5.13
C GLY A 260 18.37 -3.40 4.47
N GLN A 261 19.09 -4.30 5.13
CA GLN A 261 20.32 -4.91 4.62
C GLN A 261 20.08 -6.39 4.24
N PRO A 262 20.53 -6.83 3.05
CA PRO A 262 20.28 -8.19 2.58
C PRO A 262 21.03 -9.22 3.43
N THR A 263 20.30 -10.18 3.99
CA THR A 263 20.88 -11.26 4.83
C THR A 263 21.19 -12.50 4.01
N ARG A 264 22.40 -13.05 4.17
CA ARG A 264 22.84 -14.31 3.57
C ARG A 264 22.04 -15.50 4.14
N GLY A 265 21.72 -16.48 3.29
CA GLY A 265 20.89 -17.63 3.64
C GLY A 265 19.38 -17.36 3.56
N GLU A 266 18.99 -16.09 3.39
CA GLU A 266 17.58 -15.69 3.20
C GLU A 266 17.40 -15.01 1.84
N HIS A 267 18.14 -13.92 1.62
CA HIS A 267 18.01 -13.09 0.41
C HIS A 267 18.96 -13.53 -0.70
N TRP A 268 20.08 -14.13 -0.32
CA TRP A 268 21.08 -14.64 -1.25
C TRP A 268 21.93 -15.72 -0.58
N GLU A 269 22.50 -16.62 -1.38
CA GLU A 269 23.46 -17.62 -0.91
C GLU A 269 24.45 -17.95 -2.02
N ILE A 270 25.61 -18.49 -1.66
CA ILE A 270 26.66 -18.90 -2.59
C ILE A 270 27.09 -20.34 -2.32
N PHE A 271 27.05 -21.15 -3.37
CA PHE A 271 27.44 -22.55 -3.37
C PHE A 271 28.67 -22.77 -4.24
N PHE A 272 29.52 -23.70 -3.82
CA PHE A 272 30.72 -24.12 -4.55
C PHE A 272 30.54 -25.60 -4.90
N GLU A 273 29.91 -25.85 -6.04
CA GLU A 273 29.57 -27.22 -6.45
C GLU A 273 30.75 -27.86 -7.20
N PRO A 274 31.23 -29.03 -6.77
CA PRO A 274 32.41 -29.65 -7.36
C PRO A 274 32.13 -30.13 -8.80
N VAL A 275 33.07 -29.86 -9.71
CA VAL A 275 33.02 -30.40 -11.07
C VAL A 275 33.60 -31.81 -11.07
N LYS A 276 32.93 -32.74 -11.73
CA LYS A 276 33.34 -34.14 -11.86
C LYS A 276 33.96 -34.41 -13.22
N ASP A 277 34.85 -35.39 -13.29
CA ASP A 277 35.32 -35.97 -14.55
C ASP A 277 34.28 -36.94 -15.14
N GLU A 278 34.57 -37.51 -16.31
CA GLU A 278 33.73 -38.50 -17.00
C GLU A 278 33.44 -39.75 -16.15
N ASN A 279 34.30 -40.05 -15.17
CA ASN A 279 34.16 -41.17 -14.24
C ASN A 279 33.41 -40.79 -12.95
N SER A 280 32.74 -39.63 -12.93
CA SER A 280 32.03 -39.08 -11.77
C SER A 280 32.91 -38.78 -10.54
N LYS A 281 34.23 -38.65 -10.71
CA LYS A 281 35.14 -38.27 -9.62
C LYS A 281 35.33 -36.75 -9.59
N PRO A 282 35.29 -36.09 -8.40
CA PRO A 282 35.55 -34.66 -8.29
C PRO A 282 36.94 -34.29 -8.80
N ILE A 283 37.02 -33.28 -9.65
CA ILE A 283 38.26 -32.68 -10.13
C ILE A 283 38.76 -31.72 -9.04
N PRO A 284 39.98 -31.91 -8.50
CA PRO A 284 40.52 -31.04 -7.46
C PRO A 284 40.47 -29.55 -7.86
N SER A 285 40.13 -28.70 -6.90
CA SER A 285 40.14 -27.24 -7.05
C SER A 285 39.27 -26.68 -8.19
N THR A 286 38.35 -27.46 -8.76
CA THR A 286 37.50 -27.03 -9.88
C THR A 286 36.03 -27.04 -9.48
N PHE A 287 35.39 -25.88 -9.51
CA PHE A 287 34.02 -25.70 -9.01
C PHE A 287 33.15 -24.91 -9.99
N VAL A 288 31.85 -25.22 -10.01
CA VAL A 288 30.84 -24.27 -10.50
C VAL A 288 30.38 -23.45 -9.30
N ILE A 289 30.52 -22.13 -9.40
CA ILE A 289 30.08 -21.22 -8.34
C ILE A 289 28.65 -20.81 -8.65
N VAL A 290 27.72 -21.12 -7.74
CA VAL A 290 26.31 -20.81 -7.90
C VAL A 290 25.93 -19.71 -6.91
N ILE A 291 25.35 -18.62 -7.41
CA ILE A 291 24.80 -17.55 -6.57
C ILE A 291 23.29 -17.59 -6.69
N TYR A 292 22.62 -17.93 -5.58
CA TYR A 292 21.17 -17.84 -5.43
C TYR A 292 20.79 -16.41 -5.04
N ILE A 293 19.73 -15.89 -5.66
CA ILE A 293 19.10 -14.61 -5.34
C ILE A 293 17.62 -14.85 -5.14
N ALA A 294 17.11 -14.54 -3.94
CA ALA A 294 15.70 -14.64 -3.63
C ALA A 294 14.88 -13.55 -4.33
N ALA A 295 13.61 -13.84 -4.60
CA ALA A 295 12.66 -12.83 -5.02
C ALA A 295 12.41 -11.81 -3.89
N CYS A 296 12.23 -10.55 -4.25
CA CYS A 296 12.15 -9.44 -3.32
C CYS A 296 10.97 -8.53 -3.67
N LEU A 297 10.09 -8.27 -2.69
CA LEU A 297 9.05 -7.25 -2.82
C LEU A 297 9.63 -5.87 -2.49
N GLY A 298 9.18 -4.79 -3.13
CA GLY A 298 9.65 -3.43 -2.83
C GLY A 298 10.66 -2.82 -3.80
N GLY A 299 11.19 -3.62 -4.73
CA GLY A 299 12.19 -3.22 -5.72
C GLY A 299 13.63 -3.15 -5.17
N VAL A 300 14.57 -3.82 -5.84
CA VAL A 300 16.02 -3.80 -5.57
C VAL A 300 16.73 -3.04 -6.70
N PHE A 301 17.42 -1.97 -6.33
CA PHE A 301 18.06 -1.04 -7.26
C PHE A 301 19.57 -1.22 -7.22
N THR A 302 20.23 -1.11 -8.38
CA THR A 302 21.70 -1.15 -8.42
C THR A 302 22.31 0.08 -7.78
N GLU A 303 21.66 1.23 -7.94
CA GLU A 303 21.98 2.55 -7.39
C GLU A 303 20.67 3.34 -7.21
N GLU A 304 20.69 4.48 -6.52
CA GLU A 304 19.49 5.32 -6.40
C GLU A 304 19.00 5.81 -7.78
N PRO A 305 17.67 5.85 -8.03
CA PRO A 305 17.11 6.37 -9.27
C PRO A 305 17.65 7.75 -9.62
N GLU A 306 17.93 7.99 -10.90
CA GLU A 306 18.29 9.30 -11.41
C GLU A 306 17.01 10.09 -11.68
N CYS A 307 16.64 10.90 -10.70
CA CYS A 307 15.53 11.83 -10.75
C CYS A 307 16.01 13.14 -10.14
N TYR A 308 15.66 14.26 -10.76
CA TYR A 308 16.16 15.58 -10.36
C TYR A 308 15.00 16.52 -10.08
N GLU A 309 15.24 17.52 -9.23
CA GLU A 309 14.28 18.57 -8.92
C GLU A 309 14.99 19.91 -8.68
N MET A 310 14.23 21.01 -8.82
CA MET A 310 14.71 22.33 -8.46
C MET A 310 14.48 22.59 -6.96
N VAL A 311 15.56 22.75 -6.20
CA VAL A 311 15.55 23.12 -4.78
C VAL A 311 16.29 24.43 -4.61
N GLU A 312 15.62 25.47 -4.11
CA GLU A 312 16.23 26.80 -3.89
C GLU A 312 16.97 27.36 -5.12
N GLY A 313 16.44 27.09 -6.32
CA GLY A 313 17.02 27.54 -7.59
C GLY A 313 18.20 26.71 -8.11
N LYS A 314 18.55 25.60 -7.44
CA LYS A 314 19.61 24.66 -7.86
C LYS A 314 19.00 23.34 -8.32
N VAL A 315 19.71 22.69 -9.25
CA VAL A 315 19.40 21.34 -9.72
C VAL A 315 19.96 20.35 -8.69
N GLU A 316 19.09 19.60 -8.03
CA GLU A 316 19.49 18.58 -7.06
C GLU A 316 18.98 17.21 -7.46
N LYS A 317 19.77 16.16 -7.17
CA LYS A 317 19.33 14.77 -7.32
C LYS A 317 18.37 14.45 -6.17
N MET A 318 17.18 14.00 -6.52
CA MET A 318 16.17 13.58 -5.55
C MET A 318 16.64 12.32 -4.82
N SER A 319 16.54 12.31 -3.49
CA SER A 319 16.83 11.11 -2.70
C SER A 319 15.83 10.00 -2.99
N ILE A 320 16.22 8.74 -2.79
CA ILE A 320 15.29 7.61 -3.03
C ILE A 320 14.03 7.69 -2.17
N ALA A 321 14.11 8.20 -0.95
CA ALA A 321 12.95 8.39 -0.07
C ALA A 321 11.99 9.44 -0.62
N ALA A 322 12.50 10.58 -1.10
CA ALA A 322 11.68 11.62 -1.74
C ALA A 322 11.07 11.11 -3.06
N TRP A 323 11.85 10.36 -3.85
CA TRP A 323 11.39 9.73 -5.09
C TRP A 323 10.26 8.75 -4.82
N LYS A 324 10.45 7.77 -3.92
CA LYS A 324 9.40 6.81 -3.51
C LYS A 324 8.16 7.54 -3.01
N LYS A 325 8.33 8.59 -2.18
CA LYS A 325 7.20 9.40 -1.71
C LYS A 325 6.42 10.04 -2.86
N ARG A 326 7.06 10.46 -3.95
CA ARG A 326 6.38 11.01 -5.14
C ARG A 326 5.77 9.92 -6.04
N VAL A 327 6.44 8.79 -6.22
CA VAL A 327 5.92 7.63 -6.97
C VAL A 327 4.68 7.02 -6.28
N PHE A 328 4.71 6.96 -4.95
CA PHE A 328 3.62 6.43 -4.12
C PHE A 328 2.65 7.49 -3.62
N LYS A 329 2.94 8.77 -3.87
CA LYS A 329 1.88 9.76 -3.87
C LYS A 329 0.95 9.25 -4.96
N ARG A 330 -0.20 8.70 -4.56
CA ARG A 330 -1.28 8.52 -5.53
C ARG A 330 -1.38 9.85 -6.26
N ASP A 331 -1.42 9.82 -7.58
CA ASP A 331 -2.13 10.83 -8.33
C ASP A 331 -3.63 10.73 -7.94
N TYR A 332 -3.95 10.96 -6.66
CA TYR A 332 -4.74 12.15 -6.42
C TYR A 332 -3.89 13.26 -7.01
N VAL A 333 -4.07 13.50 -8.30
CA VAL A 333 -3.95 14.85 -8.81
C VAL A 333 -4.56 15.69 -7.71
N ASP A 334 -3.82 16.68 -7.22
CA ASP A 334 -4.35 17.65 -6.28
C ASP A 334 -5.38 18.55 -7.01
N ILE A 335 -6.27 17.93 -7.80
CA ILE A 335 -7.68 18.28 -7.95
C ILE A 335 -8.22 18.64 -6.57
N ARG A 336 -7.77 18.04 -5.46
CA ARG A 336 -8.18 18.44 -4.11
C ARG A 336 -7.78 19.86 -3.67
N ALA A 337 -6.77 20.48 -4.31
CA ALA A 337 -6.39 21.89 -4.12
C ALA A 337 -6.83 22.80 -5.27
N ALA A 338 -7.12 22.23 -6.46
CA ALA A 338 -7.58 22.97 -7.64
C ALA A 338 -9.10 22.90 -7.88
N VAL A 339 -9.81 21.94 -7.28
CA VAL A 339 -11.27 21.79 -7.31
C VAL A 339 -11.85 22.44 -6.09
N GLN A 340 -12.70 23.42 -6.37
CA GLN A 340 -13.59 24.01 -5.39
C GLN A 340 -14.42 22.88 -4.77
N ARG A 341 -14.09 22.53 -3.52
CA ARG A 341 -14.82 21.52 -2.77
C ARG A 341 -16.18 22.07 -2.38
N ILE A 342 -17.16 21.18 -2.30
CA ILE A 342 -18.50 21.55 -1.89
C ILE A 342 -18.49 21.76 -0.39
N GLU A 343 -18.81 22.99 0.01
CA GLU A 343 -19.05 23.41 1.38
C GLU A 343 -20.57 23.55 1.59
N TRP A 344 -20.97 23.76 2.84
CA TRP A 344 -22.35 24.11 3.14
C TRP A 344 -22.71 25.43 2.46
N SER A 345 -23.88 25.47 1.85
CA SER A 345 -24.49 26.68 1.28
C SER A 345 -24.64 27.81 2.31
N SER A 346 -24.74 27.46 3.60
CA SER A 346 -24.93 28.38 4.71
C SER A 346 -24.22 27.92 5.98
N SER A 347 -23.42 28.81 6.57
CA SER A 347 -22.77 28.60 7.87
C SER A 347 -23.76 28.52 9.04
N ALA A 348 -24.98 29.06 8.89
CA ALA A 348 -26.05 28.89 9.87
C ALA A 348 -26.60 27.45 9.81
N THR A 349 -26.87 26.96 8.59
CA THR A 349 -27.33 25.58 8.35
C THR A 349 -26.31 24.56 8.84
N GLU A 350 -25.03 24.78 8.56
CA GLU A 350 -23.94 23.94 9.07
C GLU A 350 -23.95 23.86 10.61
N ARG A 351 -24.05 25.01 11.28
CA ARG A 351 -24.07 25.08 12.75
C ARG A 351 -25.31 24.38 13.32
N HIS A 352 -26.49 24.60 12.75
CA HIS A 352 -27.72 23.93 13.16
C HIS A 352 -27.62 22.42 12.98
N CYS A 353 -27.23 21.95 11.80
CA CYS A 353 -27.06 20.52 11.49
C CYS A 353 -26.00 19.86 12.37
N THR A 354 -24.88 20.54 12.62
CA THR A 354 -23.82 20.07 13.53
C THR A 354 -24.34 19.91 14.95
N LYS A 355 -25.06 20.92 15.47
CA LYS A 355 -25.64 20.87 16.81
C LYS A 355 -26.67 19.74 16.96
N VAL A 356 -27.56 19.61 15.98
CA VAL A 356 -28.57 18.54 15.93
C VAL A 356 -27.90 17.17 15.94
N ARG A 357 -26.90 16.97 15.06
CA ARG A 357 -26.14 15.72 14.99
C ARG A 357 -25.48 15.39 16.33
N GLU A 358 -24.78 16.34 16.94
CA GLU A 358 -24.07 16.13 18.21
C GLU A 358 -25.00 15.71 19.34
N VAL A 359 -26.09 16.47 19.55
CA VAL A 359 -27.05 16.20 20.64
C VAL A 359 -27.75 14.86 20.43
N LEU A 360 -28.25 14.61 19.21
CA LEU A 360 -28.98 13.39 18.93
C LEU A 360 -28.08 12.15 18.91
N MET A 361 -26.87 12.23 18.33
CA MET A 361 -25.92 11.11 18.38
C MET A 361 -25.46 10.81 19.80
N THR A 362 -25.24 11.84 20.63
CA THR A 362 -24.91 11.63 22.05
C THR A 362 -26.01 10.85 22.77
N ALA A 363 -27.29 11.20 22.54
CA ALA A 363 -28.41 10.47 23.12
C ALA A 363 -28.49 9.03 22.60
N ILE A 364 -28.38 8.83 21.29
CA ILE A 364 -28.40 7.51 20.64
C ILE A 364 -27.26 6.62 21.15
N ASN A 365 -26.03 7.13 21.17
CA ASN A 365 -24.85 6.36 21.56
C ASN A 365 -24.82 6.03 23.06
N ASN A 366 -25.64 6.71 23.87
CA ASN A 366 -25.81 6.39 25.30
C ASN A 366 -27.10 5.64 25.61
N GLY A 367 -27.87 5.22 24.60
CA GLY A 367 -29.15 4.51 24.79
C GLY A 367 -30.23 5.36 25.48
N LYS A 368 -30.12 6.70 25.42
CA LYS A 368 -31.05 7.64 26.05
C LYS A 368 -32.20 7.96 25.08
N TRP A 369 -33.02 6.95 24.80
CA TRP A 369 -34.02 6.99 23.72
C TRP A 369 -35.14 8.02 23.91
N GLU A 370 -35.63 8.21 25.14
CA GLU A 370 -36.64 9.23 25.45
C GLU A 370 -36.11 10.65 25.24
N ILE A 371 -34.89 10.90 25.70
CA ILE A 371 -34.18 12.16 25.51
C ILE A 371 -33.97 12.43 24.03
N PHE A 372 -33.57 11.40 23.27
CA PHE A 372 -33.46 11.47 21.81
C PHE A 372 -34.80 11.89 21.17
N SER A 373 -35.91 11.23 21.51
CA SER A 373 -37.23 11.55 20.96
C SER A 373 -37.67 12.98 21.27
N LYS A 374 -37.45 13.43 22.51
CA LYS A 374 -37.75 14.81 22.95
C LYS A 374 -36.94 15.83 22.15
N TYR A 375 -35.62 15.65 22.03
CA TYR A 375 -34.76 16.59 21.30
C TYR A 375 -35.00 16.55 19.79
N ALA A 376 -35.29 15.38 19.21
CA ALA A 376 -35.60 15.27 17.79
C ALA A 376 -36.82 16.12 17.43
N LYS A 377 -37.89 16.03 18.23
CA LYS A 377 -39.08 16.87 18.05
C LYS A 377 -38.78 18.36 18.28
N LEU A 378 -38.06 18.69 19.36
CA LEU A 378 -37.67 20.06 19.64
C LEU A 378 -36.87 20.69 18.49
N PHE A 379 -35.97 19.94 17.84
CA PHE A 379 -35.20 20.46 16.73
C PHE A 379 -36.04 20.67 15.47
N GLU A 380 -36.98 19.77 15.16
CA GLU A 380 -37.94 19.97 14.05
C GLU A 380 -38.83 21.19 14.29
N ASP A 381 -39.32 21.40 15.52
CA ASP A 381 -40.17 22.53 15.87
C ASP A 381 -39.38 23.86 15.85
N LYS A 382 -38.10 23.83 16.25
CA LYS A 382 -37.25 25.01 16.37
C LYS A 382 -36.64 25.47 15.04
N TYR A 383 -36.35 24.53 14.15
CA TYR A 383 -35.57 24.75 12.93
C TYR A 383 -36.40 24.27 11.72
N PRO A 384 -37.09 25.19 11.01
CA PRO A 384 -37.94 24.83 9.88
C PRO A 384 -37.14 24.43 8.62
N GLU A 385 -35.81 24.53 8.64
CA GLU A 385 -34.94 24.19 7.51
C GLU A 385 -35.03 22.70 7.12
N VAL A 386 -35.13 22.42 5.81
CA VAL A 386 -35.22 21.04 5.27
C VAL A 386 -33.98 20.23 5.66
N GLU A 387 -32.80 20.85 5.68
CA GLU A 387 -31.52 20.25 6.06
C GLU A 387 -31.53 19.75 7.51
N VAL A 388 -32.15 20.51 8.41
CA VAL A 388 -32.30 20.08 9.81
C VAL A 388 -33.27 18.90 9.91
N LYS A 389 -34.38 18.93 9.16
CA LYS A 389 -35.31 17.80 9.07
C LYS A 389 -34.64 16.54 8.54
N LEU A 390 -33.87 16.63 7.45
CA LEU A 390 -33.06 15.52 6.93
C LEU A 390 -32.05 15.03 7.97
N MET A 391 -31.38 15.93 8.68
CA MET A 391 -30.48 15.56 9.76
C MET A 391 -31.21 14.81 10.86
N VAL A 392 -32.39 15.25 11.31
CA VAL A 392 -33.20 14.53 12.32
C VAL A 392 -33.64 13.16 11.80
N LEU A 393 -34.13 13.07 10.56
CA LEU A 393 -34.50 11.80 9.91
C LEU A 393 -33.32 10.83 9.87
N SER A 394 -32.12 11.27 9.49
CA SER A 394 -30.91 10.43 9.51
C SER A 394 -30.64 9.81 10.88
N ARG A 395 -30.87 10.57 11.96
CA ARG A 395 -30.68 10.09 13.34
C ARG A 395 -31.81 9.17 13.78
N ARG A 396 -33.05 9.39 13.32
CA ARG A 396 -34.16 8.47 13.54
C ARG A 396 -33.95 7.12 12.85
N VAL A 397 -33.39 7.11 11.65
CA VAL A 397 -32.98 5.87 10.95
C VAL A 397 -31.95 5.13 11.81
N ILE A 398 -30.89 5.82 12.27
CA ILE A 398 -29.84 5.22 13.12
C ILE A 398 -30.40 4.68 14.44
N ALA A 399 -31.22 5.46 15.13
CA ALA A 399 -31.85 5.02 16.37
C ALA A 399 -32.72 3.77 16.14
N SER A 400 -33.52 3.77 15.08
CA SER A 400 -34.46 2.68 14.78
C SER A 400 -33.74 1.37 14.47
N TYR A 401 -32.73 1.36 13.60
CA TYR A 401 -32.06 0.10 13.27
C TYR A 401 -31.22 -0.43 14.45
N ARG A 402 -30.66 0.44 15.30
CA ARG A 402 -29.92 0.01 16.50
C ARG A 402 -30.81 -0.61 17.57
N GLN A 403 -32.08 -0.22 17.61
CA GLN A 403 -33.13 -0.82 18.44
C GLN A 403 -33.78 -2.06 17.77
N GLY A 404 -33.21 -2.60 16.69
CA GLY A 404 -33.78 -3.75 15.98
C GLY A 404 -35.05 -3.44 15.17
N ARG A 405 -35.50 -2.18 15.09
CA ARG A 405 -36.73 -1.76 14.40
C ARG A 405 -36.47 -1.50 12.92
N LEU A 406 -36.05 -2.53 12.17
CA LEU A 406 -35.59 -2.41 10.78
C LEU A 406 -36.68 -1.90 9.82
N TYR A 407 -37.93 -2.36 9.98
CA TYR A 407 -39.06 -1.88 9.18
C TYR A 407 -39.28 -0.37 9.32
N LYS A 408 -39.30 0.12 10.56
CA LYS A 408 -39.41 1.56 10.85
C LYS A 408 -38.22 2.35 10.30
N ALA A 409 -37.00 1.81 10.41
CA ALA A 409 -35.81 2.43 9.84
C ALA A 409 -35.92 2.57 8.30
N ARG A 410 -36.52 1.60 7.62
CA ARG A 410 -36.76 1.65 6.18
C ARG A 410 -37.80 2.71 5.80
N LEU A 411 -38.92 2.79 6.51
CA LEU A 411 -39.93 3.84 6.28
C LEU A 411 -39.33 5.23 6.44
N LEU A 412 -38.54 5.44 7.51
CA LEU A 412 -37.85 6.72 7.74
C LEU A 412 -36.82 7.05 6.66
N LEU A 413 -36.21 6.05 6.02
CA LEU A 413 -35.28 6.25 4.92
C LEU A 413 -36.02 6.63 3.62
N VAL A 414 -37.23 6.12 3.41
CA VAL A 414 -38.14 6.57 2.33
C VAL A 414 -38.55 8.03 2.55
N ASP A 415 -38.94 8.38 3.77
CA ASP A 415 -39.24 9.79 4.11
C ASP A 415 -38.02 10.68 3.85
N TYR A 416 -36.82 10.22 4.20
CA TYR A 416 -35.58 10.96 3.94
C TYR A 416 -35.38 11.21 2.44
N ASP A 417 -35.57 10.19 1.61
CA ASP A 417 -35.43 10.28 0.15
C ASP A 417 -36.45 11.27 -0.46
N GLU A 418 -37.67 11.33 0.08
CA GLU A 418 -38.70 12.29 -0.36
C GLU A 418 -38.32 13.76 -0.05
N PHE A 419 -37.59 14.02 1.03
CA PHE A 419 -37.12 15.36 1.39
C PHE A 419 -35.79 15.74 0.74
N LEU A 420 -34.99 14.77 0.32
CA LEU A 420 -33.63 14.99 -0.20
C LEU A 420 -33.57 15.97 -1.39
N PRO A 421 -34.44 15.87 -2.42
CA PRO A 421 -34.45 16.83 -3.54
C PRO A 421 -34.81 18.27 -3.14
N LYS A 422 -35.38 18.47 -1.95
CA LYS A 422 -35.83 19.78 -1.44
C LYS A 422 -34.73 20.51 -0.66
N ALA A 423 -33.56 19.90 -0.45
CA ALA A 423 -32.45 20.50 0.29
C ALA A 423 -31.61 21.43 -0.60
N ASN A 424 -31.05 22.49 -0.02
CA ASN A 424 -30.10 23.37 -0.69
C ASN A 424 -28.70 22.74 -0.81
N ASP A 425 -28.39 21.77 0.07
CA ASP A 425 -27.12 21.04 0.11
C ASP A 425 -27.27 19.54 -0.26
N PRO A 426 -27.90 19.19 -1.40
CA PRO A 426 -28.34 17.82 -1.66
C PRO A 426 -27.18 16.82 -1.65
N MET A 427 -25.99 17.20 -2.11
CA MET A 427 -24.83 16.31 -2.17
C MET A 427 -24.34 15.85 -0.78
N ILE A 428 -24.38 16.72 0.23
CA ILE A 428 -24.05 16.36 1.62
C ILE A 428 -25.02 15.29 2.12
N PHE A 429 -26.31 15.50 1.86
CA PHE A 429 -27.37 14.60 2.33
C PHE A 429 -27.48 13.32 1.50
N GLU A 430 -27.05 13.31 0.24
CA GLU A 430 -26.87 12.11 -0.58
C GLU A 430 -25.77 11.21 -0.03
N VAL A 431 -24.62 11.77 0.36
CA VAL A 431 -23.54 10.99 1.01
C VAL A 431 -24.04 10.35 2.31
N ILE A 432 -24.81 11.10 3.11
CA ILE A 432 -25.44 10.59 4.33
C ILE A 432 -26.45 9.49 3.99
N TYR A 433 -27.32 9.69 2.99
CA TYR A 433 -28.30 8.71 2.53
C TYR A 433 -27.65 7.37 2.18
N LEU A 434 -26.62 7.40 1.32
CA LEU A 434 -25.90 6.19 0.89
C LEU A 434 -25.27 5.45 2.08
N CYS A 435 -24.73 6.18 3.06
CA CYS A 435 -24.21 5.59 4.29
C CYS A 435 -25.33 4.96 5.15
N LEU A 436 -26.50 5.59 5.26
CA LEU A 436 -27.65 5.06 5.99
C LEU A 436 -28.21 3.80 5.32
N GLU A 437 -28.32 3.81 3.99
CA GLU A 437 -28.78 2.65 3.23
C GLU A 437 -27.81 1.48 3.43
N ALA A 438 -26.50 1.71 3.28
CA ALA A 438 -25.47 0.70 3.55
C ALA A 438 -25.55 0.17 5.00
N ALA A 439 -25.79 1.05 5.98
CA ALA A 439 -25.97 0.68 7.38
C ALA A 439 -27.19 -0.24 7.58
N LEU A 440 -28.30 0.07 6.92
CA LEU A 440 -29.53 -0.69 7.01
C LEU A 440 -29.38 -2.05 6.31
N LYS A 441 -28.79 -2.11 5.11
CA LYS A 441 -28.47 -3.36 4.42
C LYS A 441 -27.57 -4.27 5.26
N ARG A 442 -26.58 -3.69 5.95
CA ARG A 442 -25.73 -4.41 6.92
C ARG A 442 -26.54 -4.99 8.07
N ALA A 443 -27.44 -4.21 8.66
CA ALA A 443 -28.31 -4.66 9.74
C ALA A 443 -29.28 -5.78 9.28
N GLU A 444 -29.71 -5.73 8.02
CA GLU A 444 -30.49 -6.78 7.34
C GLU A 444 -29.66 -7.99 6.88
N ARG A 445 -28.33 -7.98 7.10
CA ARG A 445 -27.38 -9.01 6.63
C ARG A 445 -27.34 -9.17 5.09
N LYS A 446 -27.68 -8.13 4.34
CA LYS A 446 -27.62 -8.08 2.87
C LYS A 446 -26.32 -7.44 2.40
N PHE A 447 -25.24 -8.22 2.43
CA PHE A 447 -23.89 -7.69 2.27
C PHE A 447 -23.48 -7.37 0.82
N GLU A 448 -24.06 -8.04 -0.17
CA GLU A 448 -23.68 -7.92 -1.58
C GLU A 448 -23.88 -6.51 -2.15
N ALA A 449 -24.93 -5.81 -1.71
CA ALA A 449 -25.25 -4.46 -2.18
C ALA A 449 -24.41 -3.35 -1.51
N ILE A 450 -23.66 -3.67 -0.45
CA ILE A 450 -22.99 -2.67 0.38
C ILE A 450 -21.78 -2.05 -0.33
N SER A 451 -20.99 -2.82 -1.08
CA SER A 451 -19.78 -2.30 -1.75
C SER A 451 -20.12 -1.17 -2.71
N LYS A 452 -21.10 -1.38 -3.60
CA LYS A 452 -21.52 -0.39 -4.60
C LYS A 452 -22.05 0.90 -3.96
N LEU A 453 -22.82 0.79 -2.87
CA LEU A 453 -23.31 1.95 -2.12
C LEU A 453 -22.15 2.74 -1.51
N LEU A 454 -21.17 2.05 -0.92
CA LEU A 454 -20.02 2.68 -0.28
C LEU A 454 -19.03 3.28 -1.29
N GLU A 455 -18.83 2.65 -2.45
CA GLU A 455 -18.05 3.21 -3.55
C GLU A 455 -18.69 4.52 -4.04
N SER A 456 -20.00 4.54 -4.24
CA SER A 456 -20.74 5.76 -4.60
C SER A 456 -20.63 6.82 -3.49
N ALA A 457 -20.77 6.43 -2.22
CA ALA A 457 -20.65 7.34 -1.09
C ALA A 457 -19.23 7.93 -0.98
N LEU A 458 -18.19 7.13 -1.18
CA LEU A 458 -16.80 7.57 -1.16
C LEU A 458 -16.49 8.51 -2.32
N PHE A 459 -16.96 8.18 -3.52
CA PHE A 459 -16.81 9.04 -4.69
C PHE A 459 -17.44 10.42 -4.47
N LYS A 460 -18.66 10.46 -3.92
CA LYS A 460 -19.32 11.72 -3.59
C LYS A 460 -18.66 12.44 -2.42
N ALA A 461 -18.23 11.72 -1.39
CA ALA A 461 -17.53 12.29 -0.24
C ALA A 461 -16.17 12.92 -0.62
N ASP A 462 -15.52 12.45 -1.68
CA ASP A 462 -14.27 13.02 -2.18
C ASP A 462 -14.43 14.47 -2.69
N GLN A 463 -15.65 14.83 -3.12
CA GLN A 463 -15.99 16.17 -3.60
C GLN A 463 -16.33 17.14 -2.46
N LEU A 464 -16.48 16.64 -1.23
CA LEU A 464 -16.76 17.44 -0.03
C LEU A 464 -15.46 17.91 0.65
N THR A 465 -15.56 19.00 1.40
CA THR A 465 -14.48 19.43 2.31
C THR A 465 -14.22 18.35 3.38
N PRO A 466 -12.94 18.01 3.69
CA PRO A 466 -12.63 17.06 4.75
C PRO A 466 -13.21 17.51 6.09
N GLY A 467 -13.77 16.59 6.87
CA GLY A 467 -14.44 16.91 8.12
C GLY A 467 -15.23 15.72 8.65
N ILE A 468 -16.22 15.98 9.51
CA ILE A 468 -16.95 14.89 10.19
C ILE A 468 -17.77 14.03 9.21
N ILE A 469 -18.40 14.63 8.18
CA ILE A 469 -19.22 13.86 7.23
C ILE A 469 -18.34 12.89 6.43
N THR A 470 -17.24 13.37 5.86
CA THR A 470 -16.30 12.52 5.10
C THR A 470 -15.61 11.48 5.99
N ALA A 471 -15.27 11.84 7.24
CA ALA A 471 -14.77 10.90 8.24
C ALA A 471 -15.80 9.81 8.59
N VAL A 472 -17.08 10.14 8.68
CA VAL A 472 -18.15 9.15 8.89
C VAL A 472 -18.23 8.19 7.70
N THR A 473 -18.22 8.70 6.47
CA THR A 473 -18.24 7.87 5.25
C THR A 473 -17.05 6.93 5.17
N LEU A 474 -15.83 7.45 5.34
CA LEU A 474 -14.60 6.65 5.37
C LEU A 474 -14.63 5.59 6.47
N SER A 475 -15.13 5.94 7.66
CA SER A 475 -15.27 4.97 8.75
C SER A 475 -16.26 3.87 8.39
N PHE A 476 -17.36 4.20 7.69
CA PHE A 476 -18.35 3.23 7.27
C PHE A 476 -17.80 2.29 6.19
N ALA A 477 -17.01 2.83 5.27
CA ALA A 477 -16.28 2.04 4.29
C ALA A 477 -15.29 1.07 4.98
N ALA A 478 -14.48 1.57 5.92
CA ALA A 478 -13.52 0.75 6.65
C ALA A 478 -14.20 -0.42 7.39
N MET A 479 -15.35 -0.17 8.03
CA MET A 479 -16.11 -1.21 8.72
C MET A 479 -16.60 -2.36 7.83
N ASN A 480 -16.78 -2.10 6.53
CA ASN A 480 -17.48 -2.99 5.60
C ASN A 480 -16.60 -3.53 4.45
N GLN A 481 -15.31 -3.20 4.41
CA GLN A 481 -14.42 -3.48 3.28
C GLN A 481 -14.14 -4.98 2.99
N ASN A 482 -14.78 -5.91 3.71
CA ASN A 482 -14.60 -7.36 3.56
C ASN A 482 -15.83 -8.07 2.95
N PHE A 483 -16.81 -7.31 2.46
CA PHE A 483 -18.02 -7.80 1.80
C PHE A 483 -17.91 -7.62 0.28
N GLY A 484 -17.03 -8.40 -0.36
CA GLY A 484 -16.81 -8.35 -1.83
C GLY A 484 -15.34 -8.13 -2.16
N ARG A 485 -14.65 -9.21 -2.54
CA ARG A 485 -13.21 -9.22 -2.87
C ARG A 485 -12.93 -8.49 -4.18
N ASN A 486 -12.82 -7.16 -4.14
CA ASN A 486 -12.04 -6.43 -5.14
C ASN A 486 -10.72 -6.01 -4.46
N GLU A 487 -9.61 -6.67 -4.80
CA GLU A 487 -8.29 -6.51 -4.18
C GLU A 487 -7.61 -5.14 -4.46
N ASP A 488 -8.30 -4.29 -5.23
CA ASP A 488 -7.82 -3.00 -5.72
C ASP A 488 -8.23 -1.81 -4.82
N GLY A 489 -9.07 -2.04 -3.80
CA GLY A 489 -9.54 -0.99 -2.89
C GLY A 489 -8.59 -0.69 -1.70
N PRO A 490 -8.66 0.53 -1.12
CA PRO A 490 -7.83 0.91 0.04
C PRO A 490 -8.20 0.08 1.27
N SER A 491 -7.20 -0.49 1.95
CA SER A 491 -7.42 -1.36 3.13
C SER A 491 -8.19 -0.65 4.26
N SER A 492 -8.85 -1.42 5.14
CA SER A 492 -9.56 -0.87 6.31
C SER A 492 -8.62 -0.08 7.22
N ALA A 493 -7.34 -0.46 7.27
CA ALA A 493 -6.30 0.30 7.94
C ALA A 493 -6.01 1.64 7.25
N GLU A 494 -5.86 1.67 5.93
CA GLU A 494 -5.70 2.91 5.16
C GLU A 494 -6.90 3.84 5.32
N LEU A 495 -8.12 3.31 5.20
CA LEU A 495 -9.34 4.09 5.39
C LEU A 495 -9.43 4.65 6.82
N SER A 496 -9.07 3.86 7.84
CA SER A 496 -9.06 4.34 9.23
C SER A 496 -8.03 5.45 9.48
N LYS A 497 -6.86 5.39 8.81
CA LYS A 497 -5.88 6.49 8.84
C LYS A 497 -6.44 7.74 8.16
N GLN A 498 -7.10 7.59 7.01
CA GLN A 498 -7.77 8.71 6.34
C GLN A 498 -8.89 9.31 7.20
N VAL A 499 -9.63 8.51 7.99
CA VAL A 499 -10.59 9.03 8.97
C VAL A 499 -9.90 9.99 9.94
N LEU A 500 -8.78 9.58 10.54
CA LEU A 500 -8.03 10.42 11.48
C LEU A 500 -7.49 11.69 10.82
N GLU A 501 -7.06 11.62 9.55
CA GLU A 501 -6.64 12.80 8.78
C GLU A 501 -7.79 13.76 8.52
N HIS A 502 -8.95 13.26 8.08
CA HIS A 502 -10.14 14.09 7.81
C HIS A 502 -10.67 14.75 9.09
N LEU A 503 -10.53 14.09 10.24
CA LEU A 503 -10.94 14.67 11.52
C LEU A 503 -10.09 15.87 11.91
N LYS A 504 -8.85 16.04 11.44
CA LYS A 504 -8.02 17.23 11.72
C LYS A 504 -8.64 18.54 11.19
N TYR A 505 -9.52 18.44 10.21
CA TYR A 505 -10.23 19.59 9.62
C TYR A 505 -11.54 19.92 10.36
N ALA A 506 -11.98 19.06 11.27
CA ALA A 506 -13.17 19.31 12.08
C ALA A 506 -12.80 20.04 13.39
N PRO A 507 -13.67 20.93 13.89
CA PRO A 507 -13.47 21.56 15.19
C PRO A 507 -13.45 20.51 16.30
N ARG A 508 -12.58 20.71 17.31
CA ARG A 508 -12.50 19.83 18.47
C ARG A 508 -13.84 19.81 19.18
N SER A 509 -14.50 18.66 19.14
CA SER A 509 -15.87 18.47 19.61
C SER A 509 -16.05 17.03 20.12
N PRO A 510 -17.05 16.77 20.98
CA PRO A 510 -17.36 15.40 21.40
C PRO A 510 -17.61 14.45 20.21
N ALA A 511 -18.22 14.94 19.13
CA ALA A 511 -18.46 14.14 17.93
C ALA A 511 -17.16 13.79 17.19
N GLN A 512 -16.20 14.72 17.09
CA GLN A 512 -14.89 14.43 16.50
C GLN A 512 -14.16 13.38 17.34
N VAL A 513 -14.13 13.52 18.66
CA VAL A 513 -13.46 12.57 19.55
C VAL A 513 -14.09 11.18 19.46
N GLU A 514 -15.42 11.10 19.41
CA GLU A 514 -16.12 9.84 19.26
C GLU A 514 -15.78 9.13 17.94
N MET A 515 -15.50 9.91 16.88
CA MET A 515 -15.05 9.38 15.60
C MET A 515 -13.59 8.93 15.63
N GLU A 516 -12.72 9.59 16.40
CA GLU A 516 -11.36 9.09 16.67
C GLU A 516 -11.41 7.75 17.40
N HIS A 517 -12.21 7.64 18.47
CA HIS A 517 -12.43 6.37 19.18
C HIS A 517 -12.91 5.29 18.22
N LYS A 518 -13.87 5.61 17.34
CA LYS A 518 -14.37 4.68 16.32
C LYS A 518 -13.25 4.23 15.38
N ALA A 519 -12.41 5.14 14.90
CA ALA A 519 -11.30 4.83 13.99
C ALA A 519 -10.30 3.87 14.63
N TYR A 520 -9.91 4.12 15.88
CA TYR A 520 -9.00 3.23 16.63
C TYR A 520 -9.61 1.85 16.89
N ILE A 521 -10.91 1.77 17.21
CA ILE A 521 -11.63 0.50 17.35
C ILE A 521 -11.61 -0.30 16.03
N ILE A 522 -11.88 0.36 14.89
CA ILE A 522 -11.88 -0.30 13.57
C ILE A 522 -10.46 -0.80 13.24
N LEU A 523 -9.44 0.04 13.46
CA LEU A 523 -8.04 -0.30 13.20
C LEU A 523 -7.59 -1.51 14.02
N ALA A 524 -7.89 -1.51 15.33
CA ALA A 524 -7.61 -2.64 16.20
C ALA A 524 -8.30 -3.92 15.71
N THR A 525 -9.59 -3.84 15.38
CA THR A 525 -10.38 -4.98 14.88
C THR A 525 -9.79 -5.57 13.61
N PHE A 526 -9.38 -4.73 12.67
CA PHE A 526 -8.74 -5.15 11.42
C PHE A 526 -7.42 -5.89 11.67
N HIS A 527 -6.56 -5.34 12.54
CA HIS A 527 -5.29 -6.00 12.88
C HIS A 527 -5.48 -7.35 13.58
N LEU A 528 -6.59 -7.54 14.31
CA LEU A 528 -7.00 -8.82 14.90
C LEU A 528 -7.56 -9.83 13.90
N GLY A 529 -7.64 -9.48 12.62
CA GLY A 529 -8.16 -10.36 11.57
C GLY A 529 -9.68 -10.51 11.64
N TYR A 530 -10.40 -9.48 12.10
CA TYR A 530 -11.86 -9.42 12.12
C TYR A 530 -12.38 -8.18 11.38
N ASN A 531 -13.67 -8.21 11.02
CA ASN A 531 -14.43 -7.00 10.68
C ASN A 531 -15.33 -6.57 11.85
N MET A 532 -15.98 -5.40 11.71
CA MET A 532 -16.88 -4.85 12.74
C MET A 532 -18.23 -5.56 12.86
N SER A 533 -18.41 -6.70 12.20
CA SER A 533 -19.56 -7.61 12.39
C SER A 533 -19.14 -8.89 13.11
N GLY A 534 -17.89 -8.98 13.60
CA GLY A 534 -17.36 -10.16 14.26
C GLY A 534 -16.98 -11.30 13.31
N LYS A 535 -17.00 -11.09 11.99
CA LYS A 535 -16.59 -12.10 11.01
C LYS A 535 -15.08 -12.13 10.91
N ILE A 536 -14.50 -13.34 10.92
CA ILE A 536 -13.07 -13.57 10.69
C ILE A 536 -12.75 -13.22 9.23
N ILE A 537 -11.78 -12.34 9.04
CA ILE A 537 -11.22 -12.00 7.73
C ILE A 537 -9.86 -12.66 7.52
N GLU A 538 -9.17 -13.00 8.61
CA GLU A 538 -7.86 -13.64 8.58
C GLU A 538 -7.74 -14.66 9.70
N LYS A 539 -7.41 -15.90 9.35
CA LYS A 539 -7.38 -17.01 10.31
C LYS A 539 -6.17 -16.91 11.24
N HIS A 540 -5.01 -16.53 10.70
CA HIS A 540 -3.74 -16.48 11.43
C HIS A 540 -3.31 -15.04 11.63
N VAL A 541 -3.04 -14.64 12.88
CA VAL A 541 -2.59 -13.30 13.23
C VAL A 541 -1.27 -13.45 13.97
N ASN A 542 -0.22 -12.78 13.47
CA ASN A 542 1.10 -12.82 14.07
C ASN A 542 1.24 -11.81 15.24
N GLN A 543 2.32 -11.92 16.01
CA GLN A 543 2.57 -11.07 17.18
C GLN A 543 2.62 -9.57 16.83
N SER A 544 3.23 -9.21 15.70
CA SER A 544 3.34 -7.81 15.25
C SER A 544 1.96 -7.14 15.09
N ARG A 545 0.99 -7.87 14.54
CA ARG A 545 -0.39 -7.38 14.40
C ARG A 545 -1.10 -7.27 15.73
N LEU A 546 -0.85 -8.19 16.68
CA LEU A 546 -1.41 -8.09 18.04
C LEU A 546 -0.90 -6.85 18.75
N GLU A 547 0.40 -6.55 18.65
CA GLU A 547 0.95 -5.32 19.23
C GLU A 547 0.37 -4.07 18.54
N THR A 548 0.18 -4.09 17.22
CA THR A 548 -0.45 -2.97 16.50
C THR A 548 -1.91 -2.75 16.95
N ALA A 549 -2.67 -3.83 17.14
CA ALA A 549 -4.04 -3.75 17.66
C ALA A 549 -4.06 -3.19 19.09
N LYS A 550 -3.15 -3.65 19.94
CA LYS A 550 -2.97 -3.17 21.32
C LYS A 550 -2.60 -1.69 21.36
N SER A 551 -1.65 -1.23 20.54
CA SER A 551 -1.29 0.20 20.43
C SER A 551 -2.48 1.06 20.02
N SER A 552 -3.32 0.56 19.10
CA SER A 552 -4.54 1.27 18.68
C SER A 552 -5.54 1.41 19.84
N LEU A 553 -5.71 0.37 20.67
CA LEU A 553 -6.54 0.44 21.87
C LEU A 553 -5.94 1.33 22.96
N MET A 554 -4.61 1.37 23.08
CA MET A 554 -3.90 2.28 24.00
C MET A 554 -4.12 3.75 23.63
N ALA A 555 -4.04 4.11 22.34
CA ALA A 555 -4.34 5.46 21.87
C ALA A 555 -5.78 5.89 22.20
N LEU A 556 -6.74 4.97 22.13
CA LEU A 556 -8.11 5.20 22.60
C LEU A 556 -8.16 5.41 24.12
N ASN A 557 -7.48 4.57 24.91
CA ASN A 557 -7.42 4.73 26.37
C ASN A 557 -6.78 6.06 26.79
N GLU A 558 -5.73 6.51 26.12
CA GLU A 558 -5.10 7.82 26.37
C GLU A 558 -6.11 8.97 26.17
N SER A 559 -6.94 8.87 25.13
CA SER A 559 -8.04 9.81 24.89
C SER A 559 -9.05 9.80 26.04
N VAL A 560 -9.40 8.63 26.58
CA VAL A 560 -10.29 8.49 27.73
C VAL A 560 -9.67 9.09 28.99
N CYS A 561 -8.39 8.80 29.26
CA CYS A 561 -7.64 9.38 30.38
C CYS A 561 -7.53 10.91 30.27
N SER A 562 -7.57 11.45 29.05
CA SER A 562 -7.60 12.90 28.78
C SER A 562 -8.98 13.53 29.00
N GLY A 563 -9.93 12.82 29.62
CA GLY A 563 -11.26 13.32 29.98
C GLY A 563 -12.36 13.05 28.95
N TYR A 564 -12.05 12.39 27.83
CA TYR A 564 -13.06 12.07 26.81
C TYR A 564 -13.64 10.68 27.02
N SER A 565 -14.67 10.58 27.86
CA SER A 565 -15.35 9.31 28.16
C SER A 565 -15.93 8.63 26.91
N LEU A 566 -15.85 7.30 26.86
CA LEU A 566 -16.55 6.52 25.85
C LEU A 566 -18.07 6.64 26.04
N SER A 567 -18.81 6.81 24.95
CA SER A 567 -20.25 6.57 24.97
C SER A 567 -20.52 5.09 25.21
N ARG A 568 -21.70 4.74 25.77
CA ARG A 568 -22.05 3.33 26.04
C ARG A 568 -21.91 2.45 24.80
N TYR A 569 -22.28 2.95 23.62
CA TYR A 569 -22.14 2.21 22.36
C TYR A 569 -20.68 1.94 22.01
N ARG A 570 -19.79 2.93 22.20
CA ARG A 570 -18.34 2.75 21.96
C ARG A 570 -17.71 1.86 23.01
N GLU A 571 -18.15 1.93 24.26
CA GLU A 571 -17.69 1.04 25.33
C GLU A 571 -18.06 -0.42 25.02
N VAL A 572 -19.27 -0.70 24.51
CA VAL A 572 -19.62 -2.05 24.05
C VAL A 572 -18.64 -2.54 22.97
N GLN A 573 -18.39 -1.71 21.94
CA GLN A 573 -17.46 -2.07 20.87
C GLN A 573 -16.03 -2.28 21.39
N PHE A 574 -15.56 -1.39 22.28
CA PHE A 574 -14.24 -1.49 22.89
C PHE A 574 -14.07 -2.81 23.65
N ASN A 575 -15.05 -3.19 24.49
CA ASN A 575 -15.01 -4.47 25.21
C ASN A 575 -15.05 -5.67 24.24
N LEU A 576 -15.80 -5.62 23.14
CA LEU A 576 -15.79 -6.68 22.12
C LEU A 576 -14.43 -6.82 21.45
N VAL A 577 -13.77 -5.71 21.11
CA VAL A 577 -12.43 -5.74 20.52
C VAL A 577 -11.39 -6.23 21.53
N GLN A 578 -11.47 -5.81 22.80
CA GLN A 578 -10.62 -6.35 23.87
C GLN A 578 -10.82 -7.86 24.02
N SER A 579 -12.06 -8.35 24.01
CA SER A 579 -12.32 -9.79 24.07
C SER A 579 -11.68 -10.56 22.92
N THR A 580 -11.69 -9.96 21.72
CA THR A 580 -11.07 -10.53 20.53
C THR A 580 -9.55 -10.51 20.62
N LEU A 581 -8.95 -9.44 21.16
CA LEU A 581 -7.50 -9.34 21.39
C LEU A 581 -7.03 -10.45 22.31
N TYR A 582 -7.70 -10.65 23.46
CA TYR A 582 -7.35 -11.73 24.39
C TYR A 582 -7.56 -13.11 23.79
N TYR A 583 -8.62 -13.32 23.02
CA TYR A 583 -8.81 -14.56 22.29
C TYR A 583 -7.66 -14.85 21.31
N ARG A 584 -7.14 -13.82 20.61
CA ARG A 584 -5.97 -14.00 19.74
C ARG A 584 -4.68 -14.24 20.54
N TYR A 585 -4.50 -13.60 21.69
CA TYR A 585 -3.37 -13.90 22.57
C TYR A 585 -3.38 -15.35 23.04
N ALA A 586 -4.54 -15.92 23.37
CA ALA A 586 -4.70 -17.35 23.69
C ALA A 586 -4.23 -18.27 22.55
N GLN A 587 -4.44 -17.87 21.29
CA GLN A 587 -4.00 -18.65 20.12
C GLN A 587 -2.48 -18.62 19.92
N VAL A 588 -1.84 -17.48 20.20
CA VAL A 588 -0.39 -17.28 20.01
C VAL A 588 0.43 -17.75 21.22
N ASN A 589 -0.19 -17.84 22.41
CA ASN A 589 0.47 -18.18 23.68
C ASN A 589 -0.24 -19.36 24.37
N PRO A 590 -0.04 -20.61 23.88
CA PRO A 590 -0.73 -21.80 24.38
C PRO A 590 -0.56 -22.04 25.88
N GLU A 591 0.57 -21.62 26.45
CA GLU A 591 0.90 -21.77 27.88
C GLU A 591 0.04 -20.89 28.79
N LYS A 592 -0.48 -19.77 28.27
CA LYS A 592 -1.40 -18.85 28.97
C LYS A 592 -2.83 -18.91 28.44
N ASN A 593 -3.14 -19.91 27.60
CA ASN A 593 -4.40 -20.03 26.87
C ASN A 593 -5.64 -19.86 27.79
N LYS A 594 -5.71 -20.60 28.90
CA LYS A 594 -6.87 -20.55 29.81
C LYS A 594 -7.10 -19.13 30.38
N ILE A 595 -6.05 -18.47 30.84
CA ILE A 595 -6.13 -17.12 31.44
C ILE A 595 -6.65 -16.13 30.40
N PHE A 596 -6.09 -16.16 29.19
CA PHE A 596 -6.52 -15.27 28.11
C PHE A 596 -7.94 -15.56 27.62
N LEU A 597 -8.38 -16.82 27.62
CA LEU A 597 -9.77 -17.16 27.29
C LEU A 597 -10.75 -16.69 28.38
N GLU A 598 -10.36 -16.73 29.67
CA GLU A 598 -11.18 -16.22 30.76
C GLU A 598 -11.36 -14.71 30.63
N GLU A 599 -10.29 -13.96 30.38
CA GLU A 599 -10.35 -12.51 30.10
C GLU A 599 -11.24 -12.21 28.88
N ALA A 600 -11.06 -12.93 27.77
CA ALA A 600 -11.89 -12.78 26.59
C ALA A 600 -13.38 -12.97 26.91
N PHE A 601 -13.71 -14.01 27.69
CA PHE A 601 -15.06 -14.25 28.14
C PHE A 601 -15.60 -13.11 29.01
N GLN A 602 -14.85 -12.62 30.00
CA GLN A 602 -15.28 -11.52 30.87
C GLN A 602 -15.57 -10.24 30.09
N PHE A 603 -14.69 -9.84 29.17
CA PHE A 603 -14.93 -8.67 28.32
C PHE A 603 -16.17 -8.83 27.43
N SER A 604 -16.39 -10.03 26.87
CA SER A 604 -17.58 -10.31 26.06
C SER A 604 -18.88 -10.26 26.88
N LYS A 605 -18.86 -10.72 28.14
CA LYS A 605 -19.99 -10.62 29.07
C LYS A 605 -20.27 -9.18 29.48
N LYS A 606 -19.24 -8.38 29.74
CA LYS A 606 -19.38 -6.94 30.01
C LYS A 606 -20.03 -6.22 28.82
N ALA A 607 -19.57 -6.51 27.60
CA ALA A 607 -20.18 -5.98 26.37
C ALA A 607 -21.65 -6.39 26.23
N GLN A 608 -21.97 -7.67 26.47
CA GLN A 608 -23.33 -8.21 26.41
C GLN A 608 -24.26 -7.50 27.41
N HIS A 609 -23.84 -7.37 28.66
CA HIS A 609 -24.62 -6.70 29.71
C HIS A 609 -24.90 -5.25 29.34
N LEU A 610 -23.85 -4.50 28.93
CA LEU A 610 -23.98 -3.09 28.58
C LEU A 610 -24.85 -2.86 27.34
N ALA A 611 -24.75 -3.74 26.34
CA ALA A 611 -25.58 -3.69 25.13
C ALA A 611 -27.06 -3.91 25.45
N ARG A 612 -27.38 -4.88 26.33
CA ARG A 612 -28.76 -5.14 26.79
C ARG A 612 -29.30 -3.97 27.61
N ALA A 613 -28.51 -3.47 28.57
CA ALA A 613 -28.91 -2.34 29.41
C ALA A 613 -29.18 -1.04 28.63
N SER A 614 -28.65 -0.94 27.40
CA SER A 614 -28.81 0.23 26.53
C SER A 614 -29.77 -0.01 25.35
N ASN A 615 -30.36 -1.21 25.22
CA ASN A 615 -31.19 -1.65 24.09
C ASN A 615 -30.49 -1.47 22.72
N PHE A 616 -29.25 -1.96 22.61
CA PHE A 616 -28.50 -2.01 21.35
C PHE A 616 -28.56 -3.43 20.73
N ASP A 617 -29.69 -3.80 20.14
CA ASP A 617 -29.98 -5.18 19.67
C ASP A 617 -28.92 -5.74 18.72
N GLU A 618 -28.40 -4.90 17.81
CA GLU A 618 -27.32 -5.27 16.90
C GLU A 618 -26.08 -5.74 17.67
N MET A 619 -25.72 -5.02 18.73
CA MET A 619 -24.55 -5.31 19.56
C MET A 619 -24.80 -6.47 20.53
N VAL A 620 -26.04 -6.66 20.99
CA VAL A 620 -26.42 -7.84 21.78
C VAL A 620 -26.17 -9.11 20.98
N THR A 621 -26.53 -9.11 19.69
CA THR A 621 -26.29 -10.24 18.79
C THR A 621 -24.81 -10.56 18.67
N TRP A 622 -23.96 -9.56 18.40
CA TRP A 622 -22.52 -9.75 18.31
C TRP A 622 -21.93 -10.25 19.64
N ALA A 623 -22.30 -9.64 20.76
CA ALA A 623 -21.82 -10.05 22.07
C ALA A 623 -22.25 -11.48 22.44
N ASN A 624 -23.47 -11.90 22.08
CA ASN A 624 -23.93 -13.28 22.29
C ASN A 624 -23.06 -14.29 21.52
N VAL A 625 -22.71 -13.99 20.27
CA VAL A 625 -21.85 -14.86 19.45
C VAL A 625 -20.45 -14.98 20.07
N SER A 626 -19.85 -13.86 20.50
CA SER A 626 -18.55 -13.87 21.19
C SER A 626 -18.59 -14.66 22.50
N VAL A 627 -19.62 -14.45 23.33
CA VAL A 627 -19.80 -15.20 24.58
C VAL A 627 -19.90 -16.70 24.33
N ALA A 628 -20.69 -17.12 23.33
CA ALA A 628 -20.85 -18.52 22.97
C ALA A 628 -19.51 -19.13 22.50
N LEU A 629 -18.81 -18.44 21.60
CA LEU A 629 -17.50 -18.86 21.10
C LEU A 629 -16.50 -19.05 22.26
N TYR A 630 -16.38 -18.07 23.17
CA TYR A 630 -15.40 -18.16 24.25
C TYR A 630 -15.79 -19.19 25.31
N THR A 631 -17.08 -19.42 25.52
CA THR A 631 -17.57 -20.52 26.37
C THR A 631 -17.13 -21.86 25.81
N GLU A 632 -17.36 -22.11 24.51
CA GLU A 632 -16.93 -23.33 23.82
C GLU A 632 -15.41 -23.54 23.98
N LYS A 633 -14.61 -22.49 23.72
CA LYS A 633 -13.14 -22.58 23.81
C LYS A 633 -12.64 -22.83 25.23
N LEU A 634 -13.29 -22.25 26.25
CA LEU A 634 -12.98 -22.51 27.66
C LEU A 634 -13.29 -23.96 28.07
N VAL A 635 -14.43 -24.50 27.60
CA VAL A 635 -14.79 -25.90 27.83
C VAL A 635 -13.76 -26.83 27.19
N LEU A 636 -13.41 -26.60 25.93
CA LEU A 636 -12.38 -27.39 25.22
C LEU A 636 -11.01 -27.32 25.91
N ALA A 637 -10.58 -26.13 26.34
CA ALA A 637 -9.33 -25.96 27.07
C ALA A 637 -9.32 -26.68 28.42
N SER A 638 -10.48 -26.78 29.08
CA SER A 638 -10.63 -27.50 30.35
C SER A 638 -10.62 -29.02 30.14
N LEU A 639 -11.31 -29.51 29.10
CA LEU A 639 -11.33 -30.92 28.72
C LEU A 639 -9.95 -31.43 28.29
N ALA A 640 -9.15 -30.62 27.59
CA ALA A 640 -7.80 -30.98 27.18
C ALA A 640 -6.83 -31.27 28.36
N LYS A 641 -7.15 -30.79 29.57
CA LYS A 641 -6.39 -31.07 30.80
C LYS A 641 -6.78 -32.38 31.48
N MET A 642 -7.91 -32.99 31.10
CA MET A 642 -8.35 -34.25 31.67
C MET A 642 -7.64 -35.42 31.00
N ASP A 643 -6.80 -36.15 31.74
CA ASP A 643 -5.95 -37.21 31.18
C ASP A 643 -6.74 -38.39 30.57
N TRP A 644 -7.98 -38.63 31.00
CA TRP A 644 -8.84 -39.65 30.40
C TRP A 644 -9.35 -39.26 29.01
N VAL A 645 -9.53 -37.97 28.73
CA VAL A 645 -9.91 -37.46 27.39
C VAL A 645 -8.75 -37.67 26.41
N LYS A 646 -7.50 -37.47 26.86
CA LYS A 646 -6.32 -37.84 26.07
C LYS A 646 -6.31 -39.34 25.75
N LYS A 647 -6.69 -40.20 26.69
CA LYS A 647 -6.76 -41.66 26.48
C LYS A 647 -7.86 -42.10 25.52
N ILE A 648 -9.02 -41.43 25.48
CA ILE A 648 -10.11 -41.76 24.57
C ILE A 648 -9.86 -41.22 23.15
N TYR A 649 -9.24 -40.04 23.00
CA TYR A 649 -8.97 -39.43 21.70
C TYR A 649 -7.59 -39.76 21.08
N LEU A 650 -6.71 -40.48 21.78
CA LEU A 650 -5.45 -41.01 21.24
C LEU A 650 -5.50 -42.49 20.86
N VAL A 651 -6.67 -43.14 20.87
CA VAL A 651 -6.82 -44.42 20.16
C VAL A 651 -6.83 -44.09 18.65
N PRO A 652 -5.90 -44.62 17.84
CA PRO A 652 -5.89 -44.37 16.41
C PRO A 652 -7.22 -44.79 15.82
N PHE A 653 -7.89 -43.86 15.13
CA PHE A 653 -9.06 -44.09 14.30
C PHE A 653 -8.66 -44.91 13.04
N ASN A 654 -8.15 -46.12 13.24
CA ASN A 654 -7.84 -47.08 12.18
C ASN A 654 -8.80 -48.28 12.18
N PHE A 655 -9.86 -48.25 12.97
CA PHE A 655 -10.91 -49.26 12.97
C PHE A 655 -12.28 -48.56 13.04
N LEU A 656 -12.77 -48.15 11.88
CA LEU A 656 -14.19 -48.08 11.48
C LEU A 656 -14.22 -47.34 10.13
N GLY A 657 -14.08 -48.12 9.05
CA GLY A 657 -14.46 -47.64 7.73
C GLY A 657 -15.96 -47.34 7.69
N GLY A 658 -16.31 -46.17 7.18
CA GLY A 658 -17.69 -45.84 6.83
C GLY A 658 -18.38 -44.85 7.77
N PHE A 659 -17.93 -43.59 7.79
CA PHE A 659 -18.86 -42.47 7.95
C PHE A 659 -18.50 -41.37 6.95
N GLN A 660 -19.42 -41.15 6.01
CA GLN A 660 -19.35 -40.07 5.05
C GLN A 660 -19.28 -38.72 5.79
N THR A 661 -18.40 -37.87 5.30
CA THR A 661 -18.30 -36.45 5.63
C THR A 661 -19.67 -35.77 5.53
N ILE A 662 -20.16 -35.24 6.64
CA ILE A 662 -21.29 -34.31 6.69
C ILE A 662 -20.83 -33.00 6.01
N PRO A 663 -21.55 -32.48 4.99
CA PRO A 663 -21.20 -31.21 4.37
C PRO A 663 -21.38 -30.05 5.36
N GLN A 664 -20.35 -29.21 5.51
CA GLN A 664 -20.48 -27.89 6.11
C GLN A 664 -21.22 -26.95 5.15
N ASP A 665 -22.56 -27.05 5.13
CA ASP A 665 -23.45 -26.02 4.57
C ASP A 665 -24.57 -25.76 5.57
N PHE A 666 -24.29 -24.95 6.58
CA PHE A 666 -25.32 -24.28 7.36
C PHE A 666 -25.75 -23.00 6.60
N ASN A 667 -26.46 -23.20 5.49
CA ASN A 667 -27.27 -22.17 4.88
C ASN A 667 -28.65 -22.21 5.53
N THR A 668 -29.05 -21.09 6.13
CA THR A 668 -30.40 -20.85 6.66
C THR A 668 -31.43 -21.06 5.55
N ARG A 669 -32.19 -22.17 5.62
CA ARG A 669 -33.45 -22.30 4.91
C ARG A 669 -34.43 -21.27 5.45
N THR A 670 -34.80 -20.33 4.60
CA THR A 670 -36.04 -19.56 4.70
C THR A 670 -37.21 -20.52 4.85
N MET A 671 -37.98 -20.37 5.92
CA MET A 671 -39.34 -20.93 6.00
C MET A 671 -40.19 -20.18 4.97
N GLU A 672 -40.49 -20.83 3.85
CA GLU A 672 -41.65 -20.47 3.05
C GLU A 672 -42.89 -20.88 3.85
N VAL A 673 -43.69 -19.89 4.21
CA VAL A 673 -45.06 -20.08 4.67
C VAL A 673 -45.87 -20.38 3.41
N GLN A 674 -46.28 -21.64 3.23
CA GLN A 674 -47.35 -21.99 2.32
C GLN A 674 -48.68 -21.60 2.98
N ASP A 675 -49.28 -20.53 2.50
CA ASP A 675 -50.71 -20.28 2.68
C ASP A 675 -51.48 -21.41 1.99
N SER A 676 -52.12 -22.25 2.81
CA SER A 676 -53.17 -23.16 2.36
C SER A 676 -54.49 -22.40 2.47
N ASN A 677 -55.00 -21.98 1.30
CA ASN A 677 -56.41 -21.68 1.13
C ASN A 677 -57.18 -22.98 1.25
N GLU A 678 -57.98 -23.12 2.30
CA GLU A 678 -59.21 -23.93 2.29
C GLU A 678 -60.22 -23.32 3.28
N HIS A 679 -61.37 -22.92 2.71
CA HIS A 679 -62.58 -22.29 3.26
C HIS A 679 -62.64 -20.77 3.39
#